data_AF-A0A7W4UDI6-F1
#
_entry.id   AF-A0A7W4UDI6-F1
#
_cell.length_a   1.000
_cell.length_b   1.000
_cell.length_c   1.000
_cell.angle_alpha   90.00
_cell.angle_beta   90.00
_cell.angle_gamma   90.00
#
_symmetry.space_group_name_H-M   'P 1'
#
loop_
_entity.id
_entity.type
_entity.pdbx_description
1 polymer ?
#
loop_
_entity_poly.entity_id
_entity_poly.type
_entity_poly.pdbx_seq_one_letter_code
_entity_poly.pdbx_strand_id
1 'polypeptide(L)'
;MADLDSSAMSARPERPRPDRRSGATAEQIAALLEQAAAAGADLLGIAATLQNLAGTLADTVGGHLDAVAAQEAAVRVLRIPQTNPGLAAEHATRLAEYVHTLAARRNDAGDRDGAIDSVREAGALYGAAAQVVGADAARIVQQLMVASKLCSALGVPDAALSATQLAVSLLSASASAPPTPEQLLELAELGQTLVARHLDVAQLGQADLAGQIASDQLAAAAQTVWTQVGENVWTLTELARDLMAGGLQLQAGAVVRAAQSAVEDPPTLLEPEAAAPLEPGLPDAAVPTVRAIAKRKDLLRRVVDSGSALGAVLTAGGLMVTAARPLSLLQAYTPTRFCATPDQPQIPGGVRPLTAGETEKRWPNPALRVSIDPKGIKPPETMLPVAVGIIRDQFLAWQAAVIGPGGPVFDFTFVAPGSGEDIDVSFRVERGDDVTFGKRGGTDGLAEPDPSGSIRLDPGEQWNDEYLGAVTLHEIGHMLGARHSSTPGSIMYPYTPKPGSLDAETIERVRDAYATYPQQPLQDRGTSSKPALSRTTFATFTSVTRTPHMVWKGAQDDKQIWHSQLANGSWSPQQPVPGAFSDRGPGLVEVGGVSETQLLLAWKGVEGDGRLYWTKRMPGGRWEAPRPPLSKRASSDGPSMCMTTEKLYMAWRGVGGDEGIYTSVWDGNETWSDQKGPLAARATTHTPTMALLGRRLYMFWKGAGSDHSAWWSMLDLNPTVPETTPLWTSQRQITFDRYEVSGATPIPIGTTTGPVATTRRNRILLAWKGATDRRIWLSTFDGTSFTGQLPLHDAGTTTGPGLVVVDGTAHLAWRGAEGDSTIWWKPI
;
A
#
# COMPACT_ATOMS: atom_id res chain seq x y z
N MET A 1 -53.03 44.84 -39.66
CA MET A 1 -54.02 45.23 -38.65
C MET A 1 -53.70 44.42 -37.40
N ALA A 2 -53.03 45.08 -36.43
CA ALA A 2 -52.63 44.64 -35.07
C ALA A 2 -51.80 43.34 -34.93
N ASP A 3 -50.84 43.19 -34.02
CA ASP A 3 -50.02 44.11 -33.23
C ASP A 3 -48.80 43.27 -32.78
N LEU A 4 -47.65 43.92 -32.70
CA LEU A 4 -46.42 43.39 -32.10
C LEU A 4 -46.55 43.53 -30.58
N ASP A 5 -46.34 42.46 -29.80
CA ASP A 5 -45.78 42.65 -28.46
C ASP A 5 -44.89 41.50 -27.98
N SER A 6 -43.87 41.96 -27.30
CA SER A 6 -42.68 41.41 -26.67
C SER A 6 -42.79 40.07 -25.94
N SER A 7 -41.68 39.30 -25.98
CA SER A 7 -40.98 38.81 -24.77
C SER A 7 -39.73 38.01 -25.17
N ALA A 8 -38.62 38.71 -25.39
CA ALA A 8 -37.29 38.13 -25.32
C ALA A 8 -36.90 37.99 -23.83
N MET A 9 -37.06 36.78 -23.27
CA MET A 9 -36.51 36.47 -21.95
C MET A 9 -35.04 36.08 -22.08
N SER A 10 -34.18 37.02 -21.68
CA SER A 10 -32.81 36.80 -21.22
C SER A 10 -32.76 35.62 -20.25
N ALA A 11 -32.05 34.56 -20.63
CA ALA A 11 -31.63 33.50 -19.72
C ALA A 11 -30.62 34.11 -18.73
N ARG A 12 -31.07 34.37 -17.51
CA ARG A 12 -30.17 34.56 -16.36
C ARG A 12 -29.56 33.20 -16.01
N PRO A 13 -28.26 33.12 -15.68
CA PRO A 13 -27.73 31.90 -15.08
C PRO A 13 -28.41 31.71 -13.72
N GLU A 14 -29.03 30.56 -13.51
CA GLU A 14 -29.55 30.17 -12.19
C GLU A 14 -28.42 30.22 -11.17
N ARG A 15 -28.62 30.96 -10.08
CA ARG A 15 -27.74 30.85 -8.91
C ARG A 15 -27.88 29.44 -8.32
N PRO A 16 -26.78 28.80 -7.88
CA PRO A 16 -26.87 27.53 -7.19
C PRO A 16 -27.75 27.68 -5.94
N ARG A 17 -28.64 26.71 -5.72
CA ARG A 17 -29.45 26.64 -4.49
C ARG A 17 -28.51 26.51 -3.29
N PRO A 18 -28.77 27.19 -2.17
CA PRO A 18 -27.95 27.02 -0.98
C PRO A 18 -28.18 25.60 -0.43
N ASP A 19 -27.11 24.81 -0.42
CA ASP A 19 -27.09 23.49 0.19
C ASP A 19 -27.55 23.55 1.65
N ARG A 20 -28.26 22.50 2.07
CA ARG A 20 -28.76 22.35 3.44
C ARG A 20 -27.58 22.18 4.40
N ARG A 21 -27.05 23.30 4.91
CA ARG A 21 -26.22 23.33 6.11
C ARG A 21 -27.04 22.79 7.29
N SER A 22 -26.44 21.99 8.16
CA SER A 22 -27.07 21.67 9.44
C SER A 22 -27.21 22.98 10.24
N GLY A 23 -28.43 23.33 10.67
CA GLY A 23 -28.66 24.57 11.42
C GLY A 23 -27.81 24.67 12.70
N ALA A 24 -27.52 23.52 13.32
CA ALA A 24 -26.74 23.41 14.54
C ALA A 24 -25.25 23.77 14.34
N THR A 25 -24.63 23.38 13.22
CA THR A 25 -23.23 23.71 12.93
C THR A 25 -23.03 25.21 12.73
N ALA A 26 -23.97 25.86 12.02
CA ALA A 26 -23.93 27.30 11.78
C ALA A 26 -24.08 28.10 13.08
N GLU A 27 -24.96 27.65 13.99
CA GLU A 27 -25.14 28.27 15.32
C GLU A 27 -23.89 28.13 16.19
N GLN A 28 -23.24 26.96 16.21
CA GLN A 28 -22.02 26.73 16.97
C GLN A 28 -20.86 27.60 16.46
N ILE A 29 -20.69 27.72 15.15
CA ILE A 29 -19.68 28.61 14.55
C ILE A 29 -19.97 30.07 14.91
N ALA A 30 -21.23 30.50 14.82
CA ALA A 30 -21.64 31.87 15.14
C ALA A 30 -21.35 32.22 16.61
N ALA A 31 -21.64 31.31 17.55
CA ALA A 31 -21.36 31.50 18.97
C ALA A 31 -19.85 31.64 19.25
N LEU A 32 -19.00 30.84 18.61
CA LEU A 32 -17.55 30.93 18.75
C LEU A 32 -16.98 32.22 18.14
N LEU A 33 -17.54 32.68 17.02
CA LEU A 33 -17.16 33.97 16.42
C LEU A 33 -17.57 35.17 17.29
N GLU A 34 -18.72 35.08 17.98
CA GLU A 34 -19.14 36.11 18.95
C GLU A 34 -18.21 36.14 20.16
N GLN A 35 -17.82 34.97 20.68
CA GLN A 35 -16.82 34.87 21.76
C GLN A 35 -15.47 35.48 21.35
N ALA A 36 -15.04 35.26 20.10
CA ALA A 36 -13.79 35.84 19.59
C ALA A 36 -13.82 37.37 19.46
N ALA A 37 -15.01 37.99 19.39
CA ALA A 37 -15.16 39.44 19.30
C ALA A 37 -15.05 40.16 20.66
N ALA A 38 -15.06 39.42 21.77
CA ALA A 38 -14.92 40.00 23.10
C ALA A 38 -13.49 40.50 23.37
N ALA A 39 -13.36 41.60 24.11
CA ALA A 39 -12.06 42.13 24.52
C ALA A 39 -11.33 41.11 25.43
N GLY A 40 -10.10 40.74 25.06
CA GLY A 40 -9.30 39.75 25.81
C GLY A 40 -9.68 38.29 25.55
N ALA A 41 -10.42 37.99 24.49
CA ALA A 41 -10.76 36.63 24.11
C ALA A 41 -9.52 35.76 23.84
N ASP A 42 -9.60 34.47 24.21
CA ASP A 42 -8.58 33.48 23.88
C ASP A 42 -8.72 33.05 22.40
N LEU A 43 -8.15 33.88 21.52
CA LEU A 43 -8.20 33.64 20.07
C LEU A 43 -7.58 32.29 19.67
N LEU A 44 -6.52 31.86 20.37
CA LEU A 44 -5.84 30.58 20.07
C LEU A 44 -6.70 29.38 20.47
N GLY A 45 -7.31 29.41 21.65
CA GLY A 45 -8.22 28.36 22.12
C GLY A 45 -9.50 28.28 21.30
N ILE A 46 -10.09 29.42 20.93
CA ILE A 46 -11.29 29.48 20.08
C ILE A 46 -10.97 28.95 18.67
N ALA A 47 -9.85 29.37 18.08
CA ALA A 47 -9.43 28.87 16.78
C ALA A 47 -9.15 27.35 16.81
N ALA A 48 -8.51 26.83 17.86
CA ALA A 48 -8.30 25.39 18.03
C ALA A 48 -9.61 24.61 18.16
N THR A 49 -10.60 25.18 18.85
CA THR A 49 -11.94 24.59 18.96
C THR A 49 -12.61 24.51 17.58
N LEU A 50 -12.51 25.57 16.77
CA LEU A 50 -13.03 25.59 15.39
C LEU A 50 -12.26 24.63 14.46
N GLN A 51 -10.95 24.47 14.64
CA GLN A 51 -10.11 23.51 13.92
C GLN A 51 -10.52 22.07 14.22
N ASN A 52 -10.79 21.74 15.48
CA ASN A 52 -11.25 20.41 15.89
C ASN A 52 -12.65 20.13 15.32
N LEU A 53 -13.56 21.12 15.38
CA LEU A 53 -14.87 21.03 14.76
C LEU A 53 -14.76 20.78 13.25
N ALA A 54 -13.88 21.51 12.56
CA ALA A 54 -13.61 21.30 11.14
C ALA A 54 -13.08 19.88 10.85
N GLY A 55 -12.24 19.33 11.73
CA GLY A 55 -11.79 17.94 11.66
C GLY A 55 -12.95 16.95 11.76
N THR A 56 -13.78 17.05 12.80
CA THR A 56 -14.94 16.17 13.02
C THR A 56 -15.94 16.23 11.85
N LEU A 57 -16.17 17.41 11.30
CA LEU A 57 -17.08 17.59 10.15
C LEU A 57 -16.49 16.98 8.87
N ALA A 58 -15.17 17.02 8.68
CA ALA A 58 -14.52 16.44 7.51
C ALA A 58 -14.66 14.91 7.45
N ASP A 59 -14.75 14.26 8.61
CA ASP A 59 -14.93 12.80 8.72
C ASP A 59 -16.39 12.34 8.55
N THR A 60 -17.34 13.29 8.50
CA THR A 60 -18.76 12.99 8.29
C THR A 60 -19.09 12.89 6.80
N VAL A 61 -19.87 11.88 6.39
CA VAL A 61 -20.29 11.71 4.99
C VAL A 61 -21.05 12.94 4.50
N GLY A 62 -20.48 13.65 3.51
CA GLY A 62 -21.04 14.89 2.96
C GLY A 62 -20.75 16.16 3.77
N GLY A 63 -19.91 16.08 4.82
CA GLY A 63 -19.59 17.20 5.72
C GLY A 63 -18.48 18.13 5.23
N HIS A 64 -17.89 17.91 4.05
CA HIS A 64 -16.74 18.68 3.56
C HIS A 64 -17.00 20.19 3.43
N LEU A 65 -18.21 20.61 3.04
CA LEU A 65 -18.58 22.03 2.97
C LEU A 65 -18.71 22.68 4.35
N ASP A 66 -19.24 21.95 5.33
CA ASP A 66 -19.36 22.43 6.71
C ASP A 66 -17.96 22.46 7.39
N ALA A 67 -17.08 21.51 7.06
CA ALA A 67 -15.69 21.50 7.48
C ALA A 67 -14.92 22.72 6.94
N VAL A 68 -15.11 23.06 5.65
CA VAL A 68 -14.55 24.30 5.07
C VAL A 68 -15.06 25.52 5.82
N ALA A 69 -16.36 25.62 6.12
CA ALA A 69 -16.92 26.75 6.85
C ALA A 69 -16.36 26.90 8.28
N ALA A 70 -16.19 25.80 9.00
CA ALA A 70 -15.56 25.80 10.33
C ALA A 70 -14.08 26.20 10.26
N GLN A 71 -13.36 25.72 9.24
CA GLN A 71 -11.96 26.08 9.01
C GLN A 71 -11.79 27.55 8.63
N GLU A 72 -12.67 28.09 7.78
CA GLU A 72 -12.70 29.52 7.45
C GLU A 72 -12.96 30.38 8.67
N ALA A 73 -13.83 29.93 9.58
CA ALA A 73 -14.06 30.60 10.86
C ALA A 73 -12.80 30.57 11.74
N ALA A 74 -12.08 29.44 11.81
CA ALA A 74 -10.82 29.34 12.57
C ALA A 74 -9.76 30.33 12.03
N VAL A 75 -9.61 30.40 10.71
CA VAL A 75 -8.74 31.38 10.03
C VAL A 75 -9.19 32.81 10.34
N ARG A 76 -10.51 33.09 10.33
CA ARG A 76 -11.06 34.42 10.63
C ARG A 76 -10.74 34.85 12.06
N VAL A 77 -10.80 33.93 13.03
CA VAL A 77 -10.42 34.20 14.43
C VAL A 77 -8.93 34.53 14.52
N LEU A 78 -8.06 33.75 13.86
CA LEU A 78 -6.61 34.01 13.85
C LEU A 78 -6.18 35.22 13.01
N ARG A 79 -7.10 35.85 12.26
CA ARG A 79 -6.85 37.15 11.61
C ARG A 79 -7.12 38.34 12.54
N ILE A 80 -7.75 38.12 13.69
CA ILE A 80 -7.93 39.18 14.69
C ILE A 80 -6.54 39.52 15.24
N PRO A 81 -6.14 40.81 15.27
CA PRO A 81 -4.81 41.21 15.74
C PRO A 81 -4.54 40.74 17.17
N GLN A 82 -3.48 39.95 17.35
CA GLN A 82 -3.02 39.54 18.68
C GLN A 82 -2.25 40.69 19.33
N THR A 83 -2.74 41.19 20.47
CA THR A 83 -2.14 42.32 21.20
C THR A 83 -1.11 41.88 22.24
N ASN A 84 -1.02 40.58 22.56
CA ASN A 84 -0.01 40.04 23.46
C ASN A 84 1.28 39.69 22.68
N PRO A 85 2.40 40.42 22.92
CA PRO A 85 3.66 40.16 22.22
C PRO A 85 4.21 38.74 22.45
N GLY A 86 3.94 38.15 23.62
CA GLY A 86 4.40 36.79 23.95
C GLY A 86 3.71 35.67 23.17
N LEU A 87 2.59 35.98 22.50
CA LEU A 87 1.84 35.02 21.68
C LEU A 87 1.96 35.32 20.18
N ALA A 88 2.69 36.37 19.79
CA ALA A 88 2.75 36.83 18.41
C ALA A 88 3.30 35.77 17.45
N ALA A 89 4.36 35.05 17.84
CA ALA A 89 5.00 34.02 17.02
C ALA A 89 4.11 32.77 16.85
N GLU A 90 3.50 32.29 17.94
CA GLU A 90 2.57 31.15 17.90
C GLU A 90 1.31 31.49 17.10
N HIS A 91 0.80 32.70 17.26
CA HIS A 91 -0.38 33.18 16.53
C HIS A 91 -0.12 33.30 15.03
N ALA A 92 1.03 33.85 14.63
CA ALA A 92 1.41 33.95 13.22
C ALA A 92 1.64 32.57 12.58
N THR A 93 2.31 31.66 13.29
CA THR A 93 2.56 30.28 12.83
C THR A 93 1.26 29.50 12.66
N ARG A 94 0.35 29.56 13.64
CA ARG A 94 -0.97 28.90 13.57
C ARG A 94 -1.85 29.46 12.46
N LEU A 95 -1.80 30.77 12.22
CA LEU A 95 -2.55 31.37 11.11
C LEU A 95 -2.10 30.76 9.77
N ALA A 96 -0.79 30.60 9.56
CA ALA A 96 -0.25 29.97 8.36
C ALA A 96 -0.68 28.49 8.24
N GLU A 97 -0.61 27.73 9.33
CA GLU A 97 -1.06 26.32 9.38
C GLU A 97 -2.55 26.15 9.11
N TYR A 98 -3.38 27.06 9.61
CA TYR A 98 -4.83 26.95 9.46
C TYR A 98 -5.27 27.37 8.05
N VAL A 99 -4.56 28.30 7.42
CA VAL A 99 -4.77 28.63 6.00
C VAL A 99 -4.26 27.50 5.09
N HIS A 100 -3.16 26.84 5.43
CA HIS A 100 -2.73 25.62 4.75
C HIS A 100 -3.78 24.50 4.89
N THR A 101 -4.26 24.25 6.11
CA THR A 101 -5.31 23.25 6.36
C THR A 101 -6.60 23.60 5.61
N LEU A 102 -6.95 24.89 5.50
CA LEU A 102 -8.05 25.36 4.66
C LEU A 102 -7.86 25.00 3.18
N ALA A 103 -6.64 25.12 2.65
CA ALA A 103 -6.35 24.72 1.28
C ALA A 103 -6.62 23.22 1.05
N ALA A 104 -6.20 22.37 1.99
CA ALA A 104 -6.48 20.93 1.93
C ALA A 104 -7.98 20.64 1.98
N ARG A 105 -8.72 21.29 2.90
CA ARG A 105 -10.18 21.10 3.04
C ARG A 105 -10.97 21.59 1.84
N ARG A 106 -10.57 22.71 1.22
CA ARG A 106 -11.17 23.19 -0.02
C ARG A 106 -10.94 22.23 -1.18
N ASN A 107 -9.74 21.66 -1.28
CA ASN A 107 -9.44 20.62 -2.25
C ASN A 107 -10.32 19.37 -2.03
N ASP A 108 -10.49 18.92 -0.79
CA ASP A 108 -11.36 17.79 -0.44
C ASP A 108 -12.84 18.07 -0.79
N ALA A 109 -13.28 19.32 -0.65
CA ALA A 109 -14.63 19.78 -1.01
C ALA A 109 -14.82 20.04 -2.52
N GLY A 110 -13.77 19.88 -3.35
CA GLY A 110 -13.81 20.13 -4.78
C GLY A 110 -13.62 21.59 -5.21
N ASP A 111 -13.35 22.51 -4.28
CA ASP A 111 -13.02 23.91 -4.56
C ASP A 111 -11.52 24.07 -4.85
N ARG A 112 -11.13 23.72 -6.08
CA ARG A 112 -9.73 23.75 -6.52
C ARG A 112 -9.14 25.16 -6.57
N ASP A 113 -9.91 26.14 -7.07
CA ASP A 113 -9.43 27.52 -7.21
C ASP A 113 -9.23 28.16 -5.83
N GLY A 114 -10.19 27.97 -4.92
CA GLY A 114 -10.04 28.43 -3.54
C GLY A 114 -8.93 27.72 -2.77
N ALA A 115 -8.64 26.45 -3.09
CA ALA A 115 -7.48 25.75 -2.55
C ALA A 115 -6.16 26.37 -3.02
N ILE A 116 -6.04 26.68 -4.32
CA ILE A 116 -4.84 27.34 -4.91
C ILE A 116 -4.59 28.71 -4.27
N ASP A 117 -5.64 29.51 -4.08
CA ASP A 117 -5.52 30.80 -3.40
C ASP A 117 -5.03 30.63 -1.95
N SER A 118 -5.56 29.63 -1.24
CA SER A 118 -5.17 29.34 0.15
C SER A 118 -3.73 28.84 0.29
N VAL A 119 -3.20 27.95 -0.58
CA VAL A 119 -1.78 27.55 -0.48
C VAL A 119 -0.82 28.71 -0.76
N ARG A 120 -1.16 29.61 -1.68
CA ARG A 120 -0.36 30.81 -1.95
C ARG A 120 -0.34 31.76 -0.76
N GLU A 121 -1.50 31.97 -0.14
CA GLU A 121 -1.62 32.76 1.08
C GLU A 121 -0.84 32.12 2.23
N ALA A 122 -0.95 30.80 2.43
CA ALA A 122 -0.21 30.07 3.45
C ALA A 122 1.31 30.24 3.31
N GLY A 123 1.84 30.15 2.08
CA GLY A 123 3.27 30.38 1.82
C GLY A 123 3.74 31.79 2.24
N ALA A 124 2.96 32.82 1.93
CA ALA A 124 3.25 34.18 2.36
C ALA A 124 3.18 34.34 3.90
N LEU A 125 2.20 33.68 4.53
CA LEU A 125 2.03 33.70 5.98
C LEU A 125 3.15 32.97 6.72
N TYR A 126 3.66 31.83 6.21
CA TYR A 126 4.84 31.18 6.77
C TYR A 126 6.08 32.07 6.66
N GLY A 127 6.25 32.78 5.54
CA GLY A 127 7.31 33.77 5.37
C GLY A 127 7.23 34.90 6.39
N ALA A 128 6.03 35.43 6.66
CA ALA A 128 5.81 36.45 7.67
C ALA A 128 6.02 35.92 9.10
N ALA A 129 5.51 34.71 9.39
CA ALA A 129 5.65 34.06 10.70
C ALA A 129 7.11 33.83 11.07
N ALA A 130 7.94 33.45 10.09
CA ALA A 130 9.36 33.23 10.30
C ALA A 130 10.16 34.51 10.67
N GLN A 131 9.60 35.70 10.41
CA GLN A 131 10.21 36.98 10.79
C GLN A 131 9.79 37.46 12.19
N VAL A 132 8.85 36.77 12.84
CA VAL A 132 8.39 37.14 14.18
C VAL A 132 9.42 36.70 15.22
N VAL A 133 9.76 37.60 16.14
CA VAL A 133 10.69 37.30 17.24
C VAL A 133 10.13 36.14 18.08
N GLY A 134 10.92 35.07 18.24
CA GLY A 134 10.50 33.85 18.94
C GLY A 134 9.83 32.80 18.06
N ALA A 135 9.86 32.95 16.72
CA ALA A 135 9.39 31.94 15.80
C ALA A 135 10.16 30.61 15.93
N ASP A 136 9.41 29.51 15.92
CA ASP A 136 9.98 28.16 15.85
C ASP A 136 10.29 27.83 14.38
N ALA A 137 11.53 28.11 13.98
CA ALA A 137 11.98 27.88 12.61
C ALA A 137 11.88 26.40 12.21
N ALA A 138 12.09 25.46 13.13
CA ALA A 138 12.02 24.03 12.84
C ALA A 138 10.57 23.60 12.53
N ARG A 139 9.60 24.07 13.34
CA ARG A 139 8.17 23.87 13.06
C ARG A 139 7.77 24.46 11.71
N ILE A 140 8.21 25.68 11.40
CA ILE A 140 7.89 26.34 10.12
C ILE A 140 8.48 25.57 8.93
N VAL A 141 9.73 25.09 9.03
CA VAL A 141 10.40 24.26 8.00
C VAL A 141 9.61 22.99 7.71
N GLN A 142 9.19 22.26 8.76
CA GLN A 142 8.37 21.05 8.60
C GLN A 142 7.04 21.34 7.90
N GLN A 143 6.36 22.41 8.29
CA GLN A 143 5.07 22.79 7.72
C GLN A 143 5.19 23.25 6.26
N LEU A 144 6.26 23.97 5.90
CA LEU A 144 6.56 24.37 4.53
C LEU A 144 6.80 23.15 3.61
N MET A 145 7.37 22.08 4.14
CA MET A 145 7.56 20.84 3.38
C MET A 145 6.25 20.10 3.10
N VAL A 146 5.31 20.11 4.04
CA VAL A 146 3.95 19.59 3.82
C VAL A 146 3.21 20.48 2.80
N ALA A 147 3.32 21.80 2.93
CA ALA A 147 2.70 22.75 1.99
C ALA A 147 3.25 22.60 0.57
N SER A 148 4.56 22.40 0.39
CA SER A 148 5.19 22.16 -0.91
C SER A 148 4.61 20.94 -1.64
N LYS A 149 4.30 19.85 -0.89
CA LYS A 149 3.63 18.66 -1.44
C LYS A 149 2.22 18.97 -1.90
N LEU A 150 1.44 19.73 -1.12
CA LEU A 150 0.09 20.13 -1.49
C LEU A 150 0.09 21.05 -2.73
N CYS A 151 0.99 22.04 -2.79
CA CYS A 151 1.19 22.89 -3.96
C CYS A 151 1.48 22.07 -5.23
N SER A 152 2.31 21.03 -5.10
CA SER A 152 2.63 20.13 -6.21
C SER A 152 1.41 19.33 -6.66
N ALA A 153 0.61 18.80 -5.73
CA ALA A 153 -0.63 18.07 -6.02
C ALA A 153 -1.70 18.95 -6.69
N LEU A 154 -1.75 20.23 -6.34
CA LEU A 154 -2.65 21.23 -6.93
C LEU A 154 -2.16 21.77 -8.29
N GLY A 155 -0.95 21.41 -8.73
CA GLY A 155 -0.37 21.87 -9.99
C GLY A 155 0.12 23.31 -9.94
N VAL A 156 0.64 23.76 -8.78
CA VAL A 156 1.18 25.11 -8.54
C VAL A 156 2.69 25.02 -8.25
N PRO A 157 3.53 24.68 -9.26
CA PRO A 157 4.95 24.35 -9.06
C PRO A 157 5.79 25.56 -8.61
N ASP A 158 5.37 26.78 -8.95
CA ASP A 158 5.96 28.03 -8.46
C ASP A 158 5.83 28.17 -6.94
N ALA A 159 4.64 27.92 -6.40
CA ALA A 159 4.41 27.97 -4.96
C ALA A 159 5.13 26.83 -4.21
N ALA A 160 5.20 25.65 -4.82
CA ALA A 160 5.93 24.51 -4.27
C ALA A 160 7.44 24.80 -4.18
N LEU A 161 8.00 25.45 -5.20
CA LEU A 161 9.39 25.90 -5.22
C LEU A 161 9.65 26.96 -4.15
N SER A 162 8.82 28.01 -4.07
CA SER A 162 9.00 29.07 -3.08
C SER A 162 8.94 28.55 -1.64
N ALA A 163 8.06 27.59 -1.34
CA ALA A 163 7.97 26.98 -0.02
C ALA A 163 9.26 26.21 0.34
N THR A 164 9.81 25.42 -0.59
CA THR A 164 11.06 24.68 -0.38
C THR A 164 12.27 25.61 -0.27
N GLN A 165 12.33 26.70 -1.05
CA GLN A 165 13.40 27.71 -0.95
C GLN A 165 13.40 28.41 0.42
N LEU A 166 12.22 28.77 0.92
CA LEU A 166 12.07 29.36 2.25
C LEU A 166 12.50 28.37 3.34
N ALA A 167 12.13 27.09 3.22
CA ALA A 167 12.55 26.05 4.16
C ALA A 167 14.09 25.92 4.22
N VAL A 168 14.77 25.87 3.05
CA VAL A 168 16.24 25.85 2.98
C VAL A 168 16.86 27.08 3.63
N SER A 169 16.29 28.26 3.39
CA SER A 169 16.84 29.51 3.94
C SER A 169 16.71 29.58 5.46
N LEU A 170 15.58 29.15 6.01
CA LEU A 170 15.33 29.15 7.45
C LEU A 170 16.23 28.14 8.15
N LEU A 171 16.34 26.92 7.61
CA LEU A 171 17.21 25.91 8.19
C LEU A 171 18.68 26.35 8.15
N SER A 172 19.14 26.90 7.01
CA SER A 172 20.51 27.42 6.86
C SER A 172 20.81 28.54 7.85
N ALA A 173 19.87 29.46 8.07
CA ALA A 173 20.04 30.57 9.02
C ALA A 173 20.05 30.11 10.48
N SER A 174 19.39 28.99 10.79
CA SER A 174 19.34 28.41 12.14
C SER A 174 20.49 27.43 12.45
N ALA A 175 21.30 27.07 11.45
CA ALA A 175 22.39 26.12 11.60
C ALA A 175 23.51 26.64 12.52
N SER A 176 24.17 25.74 13.26
CA SER A 176 25.34 26.10 14.08
C SER A 176 26.56 26.43 13.21
N ALA A 177 27.57 27.08 13.79
CA ALA A 177 28.84 27.35 13.12
C ALA A 177 30.01 26.70 13.90
N PRO A 178 30.58 25.57 13.42
CA PRO A 178 30.22 24.82 12.22
C PRO A 178 28.88 24.05 12.34
N PRO A 179 28.20 23.73 11.22
CA PRO A 179 26.94 22.96 11.24
C PRO A 179 27.18 21.54 11.78
N THR A 180 26.23 21.02 12.54
CA THR A 180 26.30 19.63 12.98
C THR A 180 26.02 18.67 11.81
N PRO A 181 26.44 17.39 11.89
CA PRO A 181 26.10 16.39 10.88
C PRO A 181 24.59 16.32 10.59
N GLU A 182 23.76 16.49 11.61
CA GLU A 182 22.29 16.50 11.50
C GLU A 182 21.78 17.66 10.66
N GLN A 183 22.29 18.87 10.92
CA GLN A 183 21.92 20.06 10.17
C GLN A 183 22.37 19.98 8.72
N LEU A 184 23.56 19.40 8.46
CA LEU A 184 24.05 19.17 7.09
C LEU A 184 23.17 18.19 6.33
N LEU A 185 22.73 17.13 6.99
CA LEU A 185 21.90 16.12 6.36
C LEU A 185 20.46 16.62 6.12
N GLU A 186 19.87 17.34 7.07
CA GLU A 186 18.56 17.97 6.90
C GLU A 186 18.58 19.02 5.76
N LEU A 187 19.66 19.80 5.65
CA LEU A 187 19.89 20.70 4.52
C LEU A 187 20.02 19.95 3.19
N ALA A 188 20.66 18.77 3.18
CA ALA A 188 20.81 17.96 1.96
C ALA A 188 19.48 17.35 1.49
N GLU A 189 18.57 17.01 2.41
CA GLU A 189 17.22 16.54 2.09
C GLU A 189 16.33 17.64 1.50
N LEU A 190 16.37 18.83 2.11
CA LEU A 190 15.72 20.00 1.54
C LEU A 190 16.31 20.35 0.17
N GLY A 191 17.64 20.25 0.01
CA GLY A 191 18.32 20.43 -1.27
C GLY A 191 17.87 19.45 -2.35
N GLN A 192 17.65 18.17 -2.01
CA GLN A 192 17.10 17.19 -2.95
C GLN A 192 15.67 17.50 -3.36
N THR A 193 14.84 17.93 -2.40
CA THR A 193 13.48 18.40 -2.72
C THR A 193 13.55 19.62 -3.63
N LEU A 194 14.49 20.53 -3.37
CA LEU A 194 14.70 21.74 -4.16
C LEU A 194 15.12 21.42 -5.60
N VAL A 195 15.90 20.36 -5.84
CA VAL A 195 16.18 19.84 -7.20
C VAL A 195 14.88 19.50 -7.92
N ALA A 196 14.00 18.71 -7.30
CA ALA A 196 12.72 18.32 -7.91
C ALA A 196 11.86 19.56 -8.21
N ARG A 197 11.80 20.54 -7.30
CA ARG A 197 11.02 21.76 -7.52
C ARG A 197 11.59 22.65 -8.62
N HIS A 198 12.90 22.76 -8.75
CA HIS A 198 13.51 23.46 -9.88
C HIS A 198 13.26 22.76 -11.21
N LEU A 199 13.19 21.42 -11.23
CA LEU A 199 12.79 20.68 -12.43
C LEU A 199 11.33 20.93 -12.82
N ASP A 200 10.41 21.01 -11.85
CA ASP A 200 8.99 21.29 -12.10
C ASP A 200 8.74 22.64 -12.79
N VAL A 201 9.63 23.63 -12.56
CA VAL A 201 9.59 24.95 -13.20
C VAL A 201 10.64 25.12 -14.32
N ALA A 202 11.24 24.03 -14.80
CA ALA A 202 12.24 24.00 -15.87
C ALA A 202 13.52 24.84 -15.62
N GLN A 203 13.92 25.03 -14.36
CA GLN A 203 15.15 25.73 -13.96
C GLN A 203 16.35 24.78 -13.81
N LEU A 204 16.79 24.18 -14.91
CA LEU A 204 17.82 23.12 -14.92
C LEU A 204 19.15 23.51 -14.26
N GLY A 205 19.64 24.75 -14.47
CA GLY A 205 20.89 25.21 -13.86
C GLY A 205 20.80 25.39 -12.34
N GLN A 206 19.62 25.75 -11.83
CA GLN A 206 19.38 25.85 -10.38
C GLN A 206 19.17 24.46 -9.76
N ALA A 207 18.57 23.53 -10.50
CA ALA A 207 18.48 22.13 -10.10
C ALA A 207 19.87 21.49 -9.95
N ASP A 208 20.80 21.75 -10.89
CA ASP A 208 22.18 21.27 -10.80
C ASP A 208 22.92 21.88 -9.59
N LEU A 209 22.82 23.20 -9.41
CA LEU A 209 23.44 23.89 -8.27
C LEU A 209 22.90 23.37 -6.92
N ALA A 210 21.58 23.21 -6.79
CA ALA A 210 20.97 22.66 -5.57
C ALA A 210 21.44 21.22 -5.29
N GLY A 211 21.62 20.42 -6.34
CA GLY A 211 22.14 19.07 -6.21
C GLY A 211 23.63 19.01 -5.83
N GLN A 212 24.45 19.93 -6.33
CA GLN A 212 25.85 20.08 -5.91
C GLN A 212 25.95 20.47 -4.44
N ILE A 213 25.17 21.46 -4.01
CA ILE A 213 25.12 21.90 -2.61
C ILE A 213 24.69 20.75 -1.68
N ALA A 214 23.61 20.03 -2.02
CA ALA A 214 23.16 18.87 -1.24
C ALA A 214 24.22 17.77 -1.19
N SER A 215 24.91 17.55 -2.31
CA SER A 215 26.01 16.58 -2.42
C SER A 215 27.19 16.97 -1.53
N ASP A 216 27.54 18.25 -1.45
CA ASP A 216 28.64 18.75 -0.62
C ASP A 216 28.30 18.74 0.87
N GLN A 217 27.04 19.00 1.22
CA GLN A 217 26.53 18.84 2.59
C GLN A 217 26.60 17.38 3.05
N LEU A 218 26.26 16.41 2.19
CA LEU A 218 26.43 14.98 2.46
C LEU A 218 27.90 14.60 2.66
N ALA A 219 28.81 15.15 1.83
CA ALA A 219 30.23 14.89 1.95
C ALA A 219 30.81 15.47 3.26
N ALA A 220 30.38 16.68 3.63
CA ALA A 220 30.77 17.32 4.88
C ALA A 220 30.27 16.51 6.09
N ALA A 221 29.01 16.05 6.07
CA ALA A 221 28.46 15.21 7.13
C ALA A 221 29.26 13.90 7.29
N ALA A 222 29.56 13.24 6.16
CA ALA A 222 30.35 12.01 6.14
C ALA A 222 31.77 12.21 6.72
N GLN A 223 32.41 13.32 6.36
CA GLN A 223 33.74 13.67 6.83
C GLN A 223 33.74 13.95 8.34
N THR A 224 32.78 14.71 8.84
CA THR A 224 32.65 15.00 10.27
C THR A 224 32.43 13.72 11.08
N VAL A 225 31.55 12.83 10.60
CA VAL A 225 31.30 11.52 11.24
C VAL A 225 32.56 10.65 11.22
N TRP A 226 33.25 10.58 10.08
CA TRP A 226 34.49 9.79 9.94
C TRP A 226 35.61 10.30 10.85
N THR A 227 35.81 11.61 10.94
CA THR A 227 36.78 12.20 11.86
C THR A 227 36.44 11.84 13.32
N GLN A 228 35.17 11.85 13.70
CA GLN A 228 34.74 11.45 15.04
C GLN A 228 35.00 9.95 15.32
N VAL A 229 34.83 9.09 14.32
CA VAL A 229 35.18 7.65 14.40
C VAL A 229 36.69 7.47 14.58
N GLY A 230 37.52 8.24 13.85
CA GLY A 230 38.98 8.20 13.97
C GLY A 230 39.49 8.64 15.35
N GLU A 231 38.91 9.67 15.96
CA GLU A 231 39.23 10.09 17.34
C GLU A 231 38.92 8.99 18.37
N ASN A 232 37.82 8.26 18.17
CA ASN A 232 37.43 7.13 19.02
C ASN A 232 38.40 5.94 18.87
N VAL A 233 38.90 5.68 17.65
CA VAL A 233 39.93 4.65 17.41
C VAL A 233 41.26 5.00 18.09
N TRP A 234 41.64 6.27 18.12
CA TRP A 234 42.83 6.72 18.87
C TRP A 234 42.69 6.47 20.37
N THR A 235 41.54 6.82 20.97
CA THR A 235 41.26 6.59 22.40
C THR A 235 41.24 5.09 22.75
N LEU A 236 40.76 4.25 21.84
CA LEU A 236 40.79 2.78 22.00
C LEU A 236 42.21 2.22 21.93
N THR A 237 43.09 2.84 21.15
CA THR A 237 44.49 2.43 21.04
C THR A 237 45.29 2.80 22.31
N GLU A 238 44.97 3.93 22.94
CA GLU A 238 45.52 4.30 24.26
C GLU A 238 45.00 3.38 25.37
N LEU A 239 43.69 3.10 25.38
CA LEU A 239 43.08 2.16 26.33
C LEU A 239 43.66 0.74 26.20
N ALA A 240 43.90 0.26 24.97
CA ALA A 240 44.57 -1.02 24.75
C ALA A 240 45.99 -1.04 25.32
N ARG A 241 46.72 0.08 25.22
CA ARG A 241 48.07 0.23 25.77
C ARG A 241 48.06 0.16 27.30
N ASP A 242 47.11 0.84 27.93
CA ASP A 242 46.95 0.84 29.39
C ASP A 242 46.51 -0.53 29.93
N LEU A 243 45.61 -1.22 29.22
CA LEU A 243 45.21 -2.59 29.55
C LEU A 243 46.37 -3.60 29.44
N MET A 244 47.26 -3.43 28.44
CA MET A 244 48.48 -4.24 28.34
C MET A 244 49.44 -3.98 29.51
N ALA A 245 49.61 -2.71 29.90
CA ALA A 245 50.44 -2.34 31.04
C ALA A 245 49.89 -2.89 32.38
N GLY A 246 48.57 -3.05 32.49
CA GLY A 246 47.88 -3.63 33.65
C GLY A 246 47.82 -5.17 33.68
N GLY A 247 48.45 -5.89 32.73
CA GLY A 247 48.46 -7.35 32.69
C GLY A 247 47.17 -8.01 32.16
N LEU A 248 46.31 -7.24 31.50
CA LEU A 248 45.03 -7.70 30.93
C LEU A 248 45.15 -7.96 29.41
N GLN A 249 46.05 -8.88 29.03
CA GLN A 249 46.44 -9.06 27.62
C GLN A 249 45.30 -9.56 26.70
N LEU A 250 44.35 -10.34 27.22
CA LEU A 250 43.21 -10.82 26.45
C LEU A 250 42.21 -9.70 26.12
N GLN A 251 41.94 -8.79 27.05
CA GLN A 251 41.08 -7.63 26.82
C GLN A 251 41.76 -6.61 25.89
N ALA A 252 43.05 -6.35 26.08
CA ALA A 252 43.80 -5.49 25.16
C ALA A 252 43.79 -6.04 23.72
N GLY A 253 43.94 -7.36 23.55
CA GLY A 253 43.84 -8.01 22.23
C GLY A 253 42.45 -7.88 21.58
N ALA A 254 41.37 -7.84 22.37
CA ALA A 254 40.03 -7.60 21.85
C ALA A 254 39.83 -6.14 21.41
N VAL A 255 40.35 -5.18 22.18
CA VAL A 255 40.31 -3.74 21.85
C VAL A 255 41.14 -3.43 20.59
N VAL A 256 42.31 -4.05 20.43
CA VAL A 256 43.15 -3.90 19.22
C VAL A 256 42.47 -4.47 17.98
N ARG A 257 41.82 -5.64 18.07
CA ARG A 257 41.05 -6.22 16.95
C ARG A 257 39.84 -5.37 16.57
N ALA A 258 39.16 -4.78 17.56
CA ALA A 258 38.06 -3.84 17.34
C ALA A 258 38.53 -2.58 16.60
N ALA A 259 39.64 -1.99 17.05
CA ALA A 259 40.25 -0.83 16.41
C ALA A 259 40.73 -1.15 14.99
N GLN A 260 41.37 -2.30 14.77
CA GLN A 260 41.83 -2.74 13.44
C GLN A 260 40.67 -2.96 12.46
N SER A 261 39.54 -3.49 12.91
CA SER A 261 38.32 -3.66 12.10
C SER A 261 37.68 -2.34 11.66
N ALA A 262 37.97 -1.22 12.34
CA ALA A 262 37.43 0.11 12.01
C ALA A 262 38.39 0.97 11.18
N VAL A 263 39.62 0.50 10.94
CA VAL A 263 40.72 1.25 10.30
C VAL A 263 41.02 0.77 8.88
N GLU A 264 40.38 -0.28 8.37
CA GLU A 264 40.53 -0.64 6.95
C GLU A 264 40.14 0.58 6.10
N ASP A 265 41.13 1.03 5.30
CA ASP A 265 41.41 2.39 4.81
C ASP A 265 40.25 3.41 4.76
N PRO A 266 40.49 4.71 5.07
CA PRO A 266 39.52 5.77 4.78
C PRO A 266 39.07 5.60 3.34
N PRO A 267 37.77 5.51 3.04
CA PRO A 267 37.34 5.32 1.67
C PRO A 267 37.92 6.48 0.88
N THR A 268 38.85 6.16 -0.02
CA THR A 268 39.55 7.16 -0.80
C THR A 268 38.49 8.03 -1.46
N LEU A 269 38.55 9.34 -1.18
CA LEU A 269 37.71 10.39 -1.77
C LEU A 269 37.87 10.49 -3.31
N LEU A 270 38.44 9.47 -3.95
CA LEU A 270 38.90 9.46 -5.32
C LEU A 270 37.87 8.77 -6.21
N GLU A 271 37.15 9.64 -6.91
CA GLU A 271 36.44 9.45 -8.18
C GLU A 271 35.34 8.36 -8.25
N PRO A 272 34.16 8.70 -8.80
CA PRO A 272 32.95 7.89 -8.66
C PRO A 272 32.85 6.74 -9.70
N GLU A 273 33.06 5.48 -9.32
CA GLU A 273 32.79 4.31 -10.19
C GLU A 273 31.32 4.21 -10.64
N ALA A 274 31.07 3.68 -11.84
CA ALA A 274 29.81 3.80 -12.61
C ALA A 274 28.55 3.23 -11.89
N ALA A 275 27.46 4.00 -11.86
CA ALA A 275 26.20 3.65 -11.20
C ALA A 275 25.22 2.89 -12.13
N ALA A 276 24.25 2.21 -11.50
CA ALA A 276 23.09 1.56 -12.11
C ALA A 276 22.21 2.52 -12.97
N PRO A 277 21.43 2.00 -13.95
CA PRO A 277 20.61 2.82 -14.83
C PRO A 277 19.42 3.47 -14.10
N LEU A 278 19.15 4.74 -14.41
CA LEU A 278 18.07 5.57 -13.85
C LEU A 278 16.70 5.28 -14.50
N GLU A 279 15.61 5.67 -13.83
CA GLU A 279 14.24 5.60 -14.38
C GLU A 279 14.07 6.46 -15.66
N PRO A 280 13.27 6.01 -16.65
CA PRO A 280 13.07 6.75 -17.88
C PRO A 280 12.21 8.01 -17.64
N GLY A 281 12.77 9.18 -17.97
CA GLY A 281 12.04 10.46 -17.93
C GLY A 281 12.79 11.67 -17.33
N LEU A 282 14.01 11.50 -16.81
CA LEU A 282 14.85 12.62 -16.34
C LEU A 282 15.49 13.38 -17.52
N PRO A 283 15.53 14.73 -17.49
CA PRO A 283 16.31 15.50 -18.46
C PRO A 283 17.80 15.13 -18.41
N ASP A 284 18.45 14.92 -19.56
CA ASP A 284 19.85 14.46 -19.65
C ASP A 284 20.84 15.29 -18.82
N ALA A 285 20.55 16.58 -18.60
CA ALA A 285 21.38 17.49 -17.81
C ALA A 285 21.39 17.21 -16.29
N ALA A 286 20.35 16.56 -15.73
CA ALA A 286 20.24 16.31 -14.28
C ALA A 286 20.80 14.94 -13.84
N VAL A 287 21.08 14.07 -14.81
CA VAL A 287 21.58 12.69 -14.61
C VAL A 287 22.92 12.61 -13.87
N PRO A 288 23.94 13.47 -14.13
CA PRO A 288 25.23 13.42 -13.43
C PRO A 288 25.10 13.74 -11.93
N THR A 289 24.25 14.69 -11.59
CA THR A 289 24.08 15.24 -10.23
C THR A 289 23.29 14.28 -9.34
N VAL A 290 22.21 13.69 -9.87
CA VAL A 290 21.48 12.60 -9.22
C VAL A 290 22.38 11.37 -8.98
N ARG A 291 23.27 11.08 -9.94
CA ARG A 291 24.26 10.00 -9.83
C ARG A 291 25.32 10.28 -8.76
N ALA A 292 25.76 11.53 -8.60
CA ALA A 292 26.72 11.92 -7.56
C ALA A 292 26.12 11.82 -6.14
N ILE A 293 24.88 12.28 -5.95
CA ILE A 293 24.15 12.19 -4.67
C ILE A 293 23.95 10.72 -4.27
N ALA A 294 23.53 9.87 -5.19
CA ALA A 294 23.34 8.43 -4.93
C ALA A 294 24.65 7.74 -4.49
N LYS A 295 25.77 8.05 -5.14
CA LYS A 295 27.09 7.48 -4.80
C LYS A 295 27.62 7.95 -3.44
N ARG A 296 27.36 9.21 -3.07
CA ARG A 296 27.75 9.74 -1.74
C ARG A 296 26.87 9.18 -0.61
N LYS A 297 25.59 8.87 -0.88
CA LYS A 297 24.74 8.11 0.04
C LYS A 297 25.27 6.70 0.30
N ASP A 298 25.77 6.02 -0.72
CA ASP A 298 26.43 4.71 -0.57
C ASP A 298 27.74 4.79 0.24
N LEU A 299 28.50 5.88 0.09
CA LEU A 299 29.71 6.13 0.88
C LEU A 299 29.39 6.37 2.36
N LEU A 300 28.39 7.22 2.65
CA LEU A 300 27.85 7.43 4.00
C LEU A 300 27.41 6.11 4.63
N ARG A 301 26.67 5.27 3.90
CA ARG A 301 26.25 3.95 4.37
C ARG A 301 27.43 3.07 4.81
N ARG A 302 28.50 3.00 4.01
CA ARG A 302 29.69 2.21 4.36
C ARG A 302 30.40 2.72 5.62
N VAL A 303 30.52 4.04 5.77
CA VAL A 303 31.10 4.66 6.98
C VAL A 303 30.29 4.33 8.23
N VAL A 304 28.97 4.25 8.10
CA VAL A 304 28.02 3.95 9.18
C VAL A 304 28.04 2.47 9.56
N ASP A 305 28.14 1.58 8.58
CA ASP A 305 28.28 0.14 8.79
C ASP A 305 29.58 -0.17 9.56
N SER A 306 30.69 0.47 9.19
CA SER A 306 31.97 0.36 9.91
C SER A 306 31.91 0.92 11.33
N GLY A 307 31.23 2.06 11.55
CA GLY A 307 31.02 2.63 12.89
C GLY A 307 30.11 1.78 13.79
N SER A 308 29.11 1.12 13.19
CA SER A 308 28.17 0.22 13.89
C SER A 308 28.82 -1.10 14.30
N ALA A 309 29.67 -1.67 13.43
CA ALA A 309 30.50 -2.81 13.75
C ALA A 309 31.45 -2.52 14.92
N LEU A 310 32.09 -1.34 14.94
CA LEU A 310 32.95 -0.91 16.04
C LEU A 310 32.16 -0.78 17.36
N GLY A 311 30.99 -0.15 17.36
CA GLY A 311 30.12 0.01 18.54
C GLY A 311 29.64 -1.32 19.14
N ALA A 312 29.30 -2.30 18.28
CA ALA A 312 28.90 -3.64 18.71
C ALA A 312 30.05 -4.42 19.38
N VAL A 313 31.26 -4.32 18.83
CA VAL A 313 32.45 -5.00 19.39
C VAL A 313 32.85 -4.39 20.74
N LEU A 314 32.76 -3.07 20.92
CA LEU A 314 33.07 -2.40 22.19
C LEU A 314 32.06 -2.74 23.30
N THR A 315 30.78 -2.85 22.94
CA THR A 315 29.70 -3.24 23.86
C THR A 315 29.86 -4.70 24.30
N ALA A 316 30.21 -5.60 23.38
CA ALA A 316 30.49 -7.01 23.70
C ALA A 316 31.74 -7.18 24.59
N GLY A 317 32.66 -6.21 24.58
CA GLY A 317 33.87 -6.18 25.42
C GLY A 317 33.71 -5.53 26.80
N GLY A 318 32.52 -5.01 27.14
CA GLY A 318 32.24 -4.41 28.47
C GLY A 318 32.83 -3.01 28.70
N LEU A 319 33.31 -2.33 27.65
CA LEU A 319 33.83 -0.97 27.73
C LEU A 319 32.73 0.01 27.29
N MET A 320 32.01 0.60 28.25
CA MET A 320 31.15 1.75 27.96
C MET A 320 32.03 2.96 27.64
N VAL A 321 32.13 3.31 26.35
CA VAL A 321 32.63 4.62 25.91
C VAL A 321 31.49 5.36 25.21
N THR A 322 31.45 6.67 25.41
CA THR A 322 30.52 7.72 24.97
C THR A 322 30.31 7.86 23.45
N ALA A 323 30.44 6.78 22.68
CA ALA A 323 30.14 6.71 21.24
C ALA A 323 28.66 6.37 20.94
N ALA A 324 27.81 6.28 21.96
CA ALA A 324 26.40 5.89 21.82
C ALA A 324 25.47 6.98 21.22
N ARG A 325 25.96 8.21 21.00
CA ARG A 325 25.12 9.32 20.47
C ARG A 325 25.09 9.45 18.94
N PRO A 326 26.19 9.26 18.19
CA PRO A 326 26.14 9.32 16.71
C PRO A 326 25.48 8.08 16.08
N LEU A 327 25.59 6.90 16.71
CA LEU A 327 24.99 5.65 16.20
C LEU A 327 23.46 5.65 16.25
N SER A 328 22.84 6.19 17.31
CA SER A 328 21.37 6.29 17.41
C SER A 328 20.78 7.27 16.40
N LEU A 329 21.58 8.25 15.97
CA LEU A 329 21.16 9.31 15.06
C LEU A 329 21.18 8.88 13.58
N LEU A 330 22.02 7.91 13.23
CA LEU A 330 22.08 7.32 11.88
C LEU A 330 20.98 6.29 11.60
N GLN A 331 20.35 5.73 12.65
CA GLN A 331 19.10 4.97 12.52
C GLN A 331 17.89 5.87 12.18
N ALA A 332 17.97 7.17 12.49
CA ALA A 332 16.96 8.17 12.13
C ALA A 332 17.02 8.67 10.68
N TYR A 333 18.10 8.32 9.93
CA TYR A 333 18.29 8.69 8.51
C TYR A 333 17.82 7.62 7.51
N THR A 334 17.35 6.49 8.01
CA THR A 334 16.29 5.72 7.36
C THR A 334 14.96 6.31 7.80
N PRO A 335 13.92 6.43 6.94
CA PRO A 335 12.58 6.77 7.44
C PRO A 335 12.31 5.89 8.65
N THR A 336 12.20 6.49 9.83
CA THR A 336 12.20 5.76 11.10
C THR A 336 11.04 4.79 11.06
N ARG A 337 11.36 3.49 11.02
CA ARG A 337 10.33 2.47 11.15
C ARG A 337 9.80 2.58 12.57
N PHE A 338 8.52 2.90 12.70
CA PHE A 338 7.88 2.85 14.01
C PHE A 338 7.57 1.39 14.40
N CYS A 339 7.52 0.46 13.44
CA CYS A 339 7.31 -0.96 13.68
C CYS A 339 8.58 -1.77 13.40
N ALA A 340 8.97 -2.68 14.32
CA ALA A 340 10.15 -3.53 14.12
C ALA A 340 9.87 -4.81 13.32
N THR A 341 8.64 -5.02 12.83
CA THR A 341 8.38 -6.13 11.91
C THR A 341 9.27 -5.96 10.67
N PRO A 342 10.17 -6.91 10.35
CA PRO A 342 11.21 -6.68 9.34
C PRO A 342 10.63 -6.51 7.93
N ASP A 343 11.04 -5.46 7.21
CA ASP A 343 10.85 -5.26 5.75
C ASP A 343 12.15 -5.46 4.94
N GLN A 344 12.03 -5.57 3.60
CA GLN A 344 13.13 -5.78 2.65
C GLN A 344 14.39 -4.93 2.91
N PRO A 345 15.61 -5.52 2.83
CA PRO A 345 16.82 -4.79 2.51
C PRO A 345 17.07 -4.76 0.98
N GLN A 346 17.07 -3.55 0.42
CA GLN A 346 17.75 -3.03 -0.78
C GLN A 346 17.61 -3.74 -2.16
N ILE A 347 16.86 -3.09 -3.07
CA ILE A 347 17.16 -2.97 -4.51
C ILE A 347 17.23 -1.46 -4.82
N PRO A 348 18.12 -0.97 -5.71
CA PRO A 348 18.18 0.47 -6.04
C PRO A 348 16.82 1.04 -6.45
N GLY A 349 16.31 2.04 -5.72
CA GLY A 349 15.02 2.68 -6.00
C GLY A 349 14.11 3.00 -4.78
N GLY A 350 14.53 2.72 -3.55
CA GLY A 350 13.79 3.12 -2.33
C GLY A 350 13.20 1.96 -1.55
N VAL A 351 12.69 2.25 -0.35
CA VAL A 351 12.19 1.27 0.61
C VAL A 351 10.81 0.76 0.19
N ARG A 352 10.64 -0.56 0.04
CA ARG A 352 9.35 -1.20 -0.27
C ARG A 352 8.88 -2.03 0.93
N PRO A 353 7.80 -1.63 1.62
CA PRO A 353 7.18 -2.44 2.66
C PRO A 353 6.72 -3.81 2.15
N LEU A 354 6.83 -4.85 2.98
CA LEU A 354 6.39 -6.20 2.64
C LEU A 354 4.87 -6.29 2.55
N THR A 355 4.34 -6.37 1.33
CA THR A 355 2.90 -6.42 1.06
C THR A 355 2.19 -7.67 1.54
N ALA A 356 2.88 -8.82 1.70
CA ALA A 356 2.50 -9.87 2.65
C ALA A 356 3.61 -10.93 2.78
N GLY A 357 3.87 -11.38 4.00
CA GLY A 357 4.43 -12.72 4.26
C GLY A 357 3.31 -13.74 4.42
N GLU A 358 3.63 -15.04 4.43
CA GLU A 358 2.68 -16.10 4.76
C GLU A 358 2.01 -15.78 6.10
N THR A 359 0.68 -15.67 6.11
CA THR A 359 -0.12 -15.53 7.34
C THR A 359 -0.21 -16.92 7.99
N GLU A 360 0.90 -17.43 8.52
CA GLU A 360 0.91 -18.73 9.20
C GLU A 360 0.21 -18.67 10.57
N LYS A 361 -0.05 -17.45 11.09
CA LYS A 361 -0.57 -17.23 12.44
C LYS A 361 -1.87 -16.42 12.39
N ARG A 362 -2.99 -17.10 12.62
CA ARG A 362 -4.33 -16.54 12.80
C ARG A 362 -4.90 -17.05 14.11
N TRP A 363 -5.79 -16.28 14.73
CA TRP A 363 -6.52 -16.76 15.90
C TRP A 363 -7.53 -17.84 15.49
N PRO A 364 -7.45 -19.07 16.03
CA PRO A 364 -8.44 -20.11 15.74
C PRO A 364 -9.85 -19.74 16.21
N ASN A 365 -9.92 -18.99 17.31
CA ASN A 365 -11.15 -18.41 17.85
C ASN A 365 -11.02 -16.89 17.85
N PRO A 366 -11.84 -16.15 17.08
CA PRO A 366 -11.76 -14.69 17.00
C PRO A 366 -12.50 -13.96 18.13
N ALA A 367 -13.07 -14.69 19.10
CA ALA A 367 -13.52 -14.11 20.38
C ALA A 367 -12.32 -14.03 21.33
N LEU A 368 -11.80 -12.81 21.53
CA LEU A 368 -10.49 -12.56 22.13
C LEU A 368 -10.62 -11.66 23.35
N ARG A 369 -10.03 -12.07 24.46
CA ARG A 369 -9.96 -11.28 25.69
C ARG A 369 -8.71 -10.41 25.67
N VAL A 370 -8.88 -9.10 25.83
CA VAL A 370 -7.79 -8.13 25.74
C VAL A 370 -7.54 -7.50 27.10
N SER A 371 -6.30 -7.54 27.60
CA SER A 371 -5.87 -6.72 28.74
C SER A 371 -5.03 -5.53 28.26
N ILE A 372 -5.13 -4.41 28.98
CA ILE A 372 -4.35 -3.19 28.71
C ILE A 372 -3.70 -2.76 30.02
N ASP A 373 -2.37 -2.85 30.10
CA ASP A 373 -1.57 -2.32 31.19
C ASP A 373 -0.87 -1.02 30.76
N PRO A 374 -1.40 0.16 31.13
CA PRO A 374 -0.84 1.44 30.72
C PRO A 374 0.39 1.85 31.55
N LYS A 375 0.86 1.01 32.49
CA LYS A 375 2.09 1.29 33.26
C LYS A 375 3.28 1.42 32.33
N GLY A 376 3.97 2.56 32.42
CA GLY A 376 5.15 2.85 31.60
C GLY A 376 4.95 3.99 30.60
N ILE A 377 3.71 4.45 30.38
CA ILE A 377 3.41 5.58 29.49
C ILE A 377 3.97 6.91 30.04
N LYS A 378 4.44 7.79 29.14
CA LYS A 378 4.96 9.12 29.48
C LYS A 378 4.33 10.23 28.61
N PRO A 379 3.94 11.38 29.21
CA PRO A 379 3.95 11.69 30.64
C PRO A 379 2.81 11.00 31.43
N PRO A 380 2.97 10.70 32.74
CA PRO A 380 2.29 9.54 33.33
C PRO A 380 1.01 9.80 34.14
N GLU A 381 0.55 11.01 34.45
CA GLU A 381 -0.51 11.17 35.49
C GLU A 381 -1.89 11.66 35.00
N THR A 382 -1.98 12.38 33.88
CA THR A 382 -3.26 12.84 33.30
C THR A 382 -3.74 12.03 32.10
N MET A 383 -2.86 11.19 31.52
CA MET A 383 -3.12 10.42 30.29
C MET A 383 -3.54 8.96 30.54
N LEU A 384 -3.41 8.42 31.75
CA LEU A 384 -3.62 6.99 32.03
C LEU A 384 -5.02 6.47 31.63
N PRO A 385 -6.15 7.11 32.02
CA PRO A 385 -7.49 6.67 31.56
C PRO A 385 -7.73 6.94 30.07
N VAL A 386 -7.14 8.02 29.53
CA VAL A 386 -7.29 8.46 28.14
C VAL A 386 -6.60 7.46 27.20
N ALA A 387 -5.38 7.02 27.53
CA ALA A 387 -4.62 6.04 26.77
C ALA A 387 -5.32 4.67 26.69
N VAL A 388 -5.89 4.18 27.82
CA VAL A 388 -6.70 2.95 27.81
C VAL A 388 -7.92 3.10 26.90
N GLY A 389 -8.59 4.27 26.93
CA GLY A 389 -9.69 4.59 26.03
C GLY A 389 -9.26 4.53 24.55
N ILE A 390 -8.19 5.24 24.19
CA ILE A 390 -7.66 5.28 22.83
C ILE A 390 -7.33 3.89 22.31
N ILE A 391 -6.64 3.07 23.10
CA ILE A 391 -6.27 1.69 22.72
C ILE A 391 -7.53 0.84 22.51
N ARG A 392 -8.51 0.92 23.42
CA ARG A 392 -9.81 0.22 23.25
C ARG A 392 -10.51 0.64 21.97
N ASP A 393 -10.53 1.93 21.68
CA ASP A 393 -11.18 2.47 20.48
C ASP A 393 -10.56 1.90 19.21
N GLN A 394 -9.24 1.64 19.18
CA GLN A 394 -8.60 1.00 18.02
C GLN A 394 -9.00 -0.47 17.84
N PHE A 395 -9.16 -1.25 18.91
CA PHE A 395 -9.71 -2.60 18.83
C PHE A 395 -11.16 -2.58 18.33
N LEU A 396 -11.96 -1.65 18.84
CA LEU A 396 -13.35 -1.48 18.41
C LEU A 396 -13.43 -1.01 16.94
N ALA A 397 -12.47 -0.21 16.45
CA ALA A 397 -12.37 0.17 15.05
C ALA A 397 -12.12 -1.06 14.15
N TRP A 398 -11.23 -1.97 14.55
CA TRP A 398 -11.02 -3.24 13.85
C TRP A 398 -12.26 -4.14 13.87
N GLN A 399 -12.91 -4.27 15.02
CA GLN A 399 -14.16 -5.03 15.17
C GLN A 399 -15.29 -4.47 14.30
N ALA A 400 -15.42 -3.14 14.21
CA ALA A 400 -16.43 -2.47 13.40
C ALA A 400 -16.12 -2.55 11.89
N ALA A 401 -14.85 -2.57 11.50
CA ALA A 401 -14.45 -2.57 10.09
C ALA A 401 -14.46 -3.97 9.47
N VAL A 402 -14.01 -4.98 10.22
CA VAL A 402 -13.90 -6.36 9.72
C VAL A 402 -15.20 -7.12 9.97
N ILE A 403 -16.19 -6.83 9.11
CA ILE A 403 -17.51 -7.47 9.11
C ILE A 403 -17.55 -8.67 8.17
N GLY A 404 -18.13 -9.78 8.62
CA GLY A 404 -18.48 -10.97 7.85
C GLY A 404 -19.99 -11.16 7.72
N PRO A 405 -20.48 -12.32 7.23
CA PRO A 405 -21.90 -12.56 6.96
C PRO A 405 -22.82 -12.50 8.20
N GLY A 406 -22.27 -12.77 9.39
CA GLY A 406 -23.01 -12.79 10.66
C GLY A 406 -22.80 -11.55 11.54
N GLY A 407 -22.10 -10.53 11.06
CA GLY A 407 -21.65 -9.38 11.86
C GLY A 407 -20.13 -9.31 11.99
N PRO A 408 -19.60 -8.64 13.04
CA PRO A 408 -18.17 -8.55 13.29
C PRO A 408 -17.48 -9.91 13.31
N VAL A 409 -16.31 -10.00 12.68
CA VAL A 409 -15.50 -11.23 12.64
C VAL A 409 -14.85 -11.48 13.99
N PHE A 410 -14.41 -10.40 14.65
CA PHE A 410 -13.78 -10.42 15.96
C PHE A 410 -14.75 -9.96 17.03
N ASP A 411 -14.61 -10.52 18.22
CA ASP A 411 -15.30 -10.07 19.43
C ASP A 411 -14.26 -9.81 20.52
N PHE A 412 -13.94 -8.54 20.76
CA PHE A 412 -12.95 -8.14 21.75
C PHE A 412 -13.61 -7.86 23.10
N THR A 413 -13.30 -8.69 24.10
CA THR A 413 -13.75 -8.50 25.48
C THR A 413 -12.60 -7.98 26.33
N PHE A 414 -12.76 -6.81 26.94
CA PHE A 414 -11.70 -6.24 27.78
C PHE A 414 -11.71 -6.79 29.21
N VAL A 415 -10.57 -7.28 29.66
CA VAL A 415 -10.38 -7.90 30.99
C VAL A 415 -9.22 -7.23 31.75
N ALA A 416 -9.12 -7.47 33.05
CA ALA A 416 -8.01 -6.95 33.85
C ALA A 416 -6.70 -7.69 33.50
N PRO A 417 -5.52 -7.04 33.54
CA PRO A 417 -4.24 -7.72 33.35
C PRO A 417 -4.05 -8.89 34.31
N GLY A 418 -3.58 -10.02 33.80
CA GLY A 418 -3.37 -11.27 34.56
C GLY A 418 -4.65 -12.05 34.90
N SER A 419 -5.81 -11.69 34.33
CA SER A 419 -7.07 -12.43 34.51
C SER A 419 -7.34 -13.48 33.43
N GLY A 420 -6.29 -13.81 32.67
CA GLY A 420 -6.28 -14.83 31.64
C GLY A 420 -6.55 -14.26 30.26
N GLU A 421 -6.17 -13.03 29.96
CA GLU A 421 -6.19 -12.43 28.62
C GLU A 421 -5.63 -13.35 27.52
N ASP A 422 -6.16 -13.19 26.31
CA ASP A 422 -5.63 -13.80 25.09
C ASP A 422 -4.67 -12.82 24.39
N ILE A 423 -4.93 -11.50 24.51
CA ILE A 423 -4.04 -10.42 24.04
C ILE A 423 -3.66 -9.51 25.21
N ASP A 424 -2.37 -9.32 25.44
CA ASP A 424 -1.80 -8.35 26.38
C ASP A 424 -1.30 -7.11 25.64
N VAL A 425 -1.76 -5.92 26.04
CA VAL A 425 -1.24 -4.64 25.56
C VAL A 425 -0.48 -3.95 26.68
N SER A 426 0.78 -3.58 26.47
CA SER A 426 1.60 -2.98 27.54
C SER A 426 2.67 -2.02 27.05
N PHE A 427 3.20 -1.21 27.99
CA PHE A 427 4.33 -0.30 27.76
C PHE A 427 5.59 -0.81 28.48
N ARG A 428 6.22 -1.84 27.92
CA ARG A 428 7.38 -2.50 28.55
C ARG A 428 8.43 -2.92 27.52
N VAL A 429 9.70 -2.82 27.92
CA VAL A 429 10.84 -3.38 27.18
C VAL A 429 11.20 -4.73 27.81
N GLU A 430 11.41 -5.74 26.98
CA GLU A 430 11.83 -7.09 27.37
C GLU A 430 13.23 -7.42 26.84
N ARG A 431 13.83 -8.47 27.43
CA ARG A 431 15.16 -8.91 27.04
C ARG A 431 15.10 -9.64 25.69
N GLY A 432 15.70 -9.04 24.67
CA GLY A 432 15.72 -9.59 23.30
C GLY A 432 15.02 -8.70 22.28
N ASP A 433 14.39 -7.61 22.74
CA ASP A 433 13.81 -6.59 21.86
C ASP A 433 14.86 -5.90 21.00
N ASP A 434 14.37 -5.28 19.93
CA ASP A 434 15.16 -4.40 19.09
C ASP A 434 15.88 -3.34 19.94
N VAL A 435 17.16 -3.09 19.61
CA VAL A 435 18.04 -2.18 20.38
C VAL A 435 17.60 -0.71 20.36
N THR A 436 16.65 -0.36 19.49
CA THR A 436 15.98 0.94 19.40
C THR A 436 14.69 1.01 20.20
N PHE A 437 14.05 -0.12 20.54
CA PHE A 437 12.84 -0.16 21.35
C PHE A 437 13.18 0.20 22.81
N GLY A 438 12.49 1.18 23.38
CA GLY A 438 12.83 1.78 24.67
C GLY A 438 13.51 3.14 24.56
N LYS A 439 13.75 3.65 23.34
CA LYS A 439 14.43 4.93 23.07
C LYS A 439 13.57 5.77 22.15
N ARG A 440 13.42 7.04 22.50
CA ARG A 440 12.68 8.03 21.71
C ARG A 440 13.16 8.06 20.24
N GLY A 441 12.21 8.01 19.30
CA GLY A 441 12.47 8.00 17.85
C GLY A 441 13.03 6.69 17.31
N GLY A 442 12.93 5.60 18.09
CA GLY A 442 13.26 4.23 17.71
C GLY A 442 12.05 3.48 17.15
N THR A 443 12.02 2.16 17.40
CA THR A 443 10.80 1.37 17.21
C THR A 443 9.78 1.77 18.28
N ASP A 444 8.55 2.06 17.86
CA ASP A 444 7.46 2.50 18.72
C ASP A 444 6.48 1.36 19.09
N GLY A 445 6.41 0.31 18.26
CA GLY A 445 5.46 -0.80 18.41
C GLY A 445 6.03 -2.16 18.03
N LEU A 446 5.62 -3.17 18.79
CA LEU A 446 5.88 -4.59 18.55
C LEU A 446 4.59 -5.38 18.72
N ALA A 447 4.24 -6.23 17.77
CA ALA A 447 3.09 -7.11 17.85
C ALA A 447 3.45 -8.57 17.51
N GLU A 448 3.05 -9.48 18.39
CA GLU A 448 3.20 -10.92 18.20
C GLU A 448 1.83 -11.62 18.24
N PRO A 449 1.31 -12.11 17.11
CA PRO A 449 0.05 -12.85 17.07
C PRO A 449 0.17 -14.21 17.81
N ASP A 450 -0.91 -14.99 17.79
CA ASP A 450 -0.99 -16.34 18.38
C ASP A 450 0.31 -17.17 18.21
N PRO A 451 0.80 -17.85 19.27
CA PRO A 451 0.20 -17.99 20.60
C PRO A 451 0.69 -16.98 21.66
N SER A 452 1.55 -16.02 21.27
CA SER A 452 2.14 -15.05 22.21
C SER A 452 1.09 -14.03 22.66
N GLY A 453 0.37 -13.45 21.69
CA GLY A 453 -0.72 -12.51 21.95
C GLY A 453 -0.25 -11.25 22.67
N SER A 454 0.84 -10.61 22.21
CA SER A 454 1.38 -9.42 22.87
C SER A 454 1.49 -8.23 21.92
N ILE A 455 1.00 -7.06 22.36
CA ILE A 455 1.29 -5.75 21.76
C ILE A 455 2.09 -4.95 22.77
N ARG A 456 3.32 -4.59 22.41
CA ARG A 456 4.21 -3.80 23.27
C ARG A 456 4.48 -2.46 22.59
N LEU A 457 4.13 -1.39 23.29
CA LEU A 457 4.32 0.00 22.87
C LEU A 457 5.52 0.59 23.62
N ASP A 458 6.31 1.44 22.95
CA ASP A 458 7.56 1.94 23.53
C ASP A 458 7.32 2.86 24.77
N PRO A 459 7.81 2.49 25.98
CA PRO A 459 7.76 3.35 27.17
C PRO A 459 8.75 4.55 27.15
N GLY A 460 9.65 4.58 26.16
CA GLY A 460 10.61 5.65 25.89
C GLY A 460 10.05 6.82 25.08
N GLU A 461 8.90 6.64 24.41
CA GLU A 461 8.31 7.64 23.52
C GLU A 461 7.38 8.63 24.25
N GLN A 462 7.19 9.81 23.65
CA GLN A 462 6.23 10.81 24.10
C GLN A 462 4.94 10.71 23.28
N TRP A 463 3.95 10.03 23.87
CA TRP A 463 2.70 9.75 23.21
C TRP A 463 1.76 10.96 23.22
N ASN A 464 1.17 11.24 22.06
CA ASN A 464 -0.07 12.03 21.94
C ASN A 464 -1.20 11.11 21.46
N ASP A 465 -2.44 11.57 21.60
CA ASP A 465 -3.63 10.75 21.35
C ASP A 465 -3.67 10.17 19.93
N GLU A 466 -3.36 11.01 18.95
CA GLU A 466 -3.40 10.70 17.52
C GLU A 466 -2.32 9.67 17.14
N TYR A 467 -1.11 9.86 17.66
CA TYR A 467 0.04 8.98 17.42
C TYR A 467 -0.12 7.63 18.10
N LEU A 468 -0.56 7.62 19.37
CA LEU A 468 -0.86 6.40 20.11
C LEU A 468 -1.95 5.59 19.40
N GLY A 469 -3.02 6.25 18.96
CA GLY A 469 -4.07 5.62 18.18
C GLY A 469 -3.53 5.00 16.89
N ALA A 470 -2.74 5.74 16.11
CA ALA A 470 -2.20 5.27 14.83
C ALA A 470 -1.26 4.06 14.98
N VAL A 471 -0.31 4.11 15.91
CA VAL A 471 0.62 2.99 16.16
C VAL A 471 -0.15 1.78 16.68
N THR A 472 -1.05 1.97 17.66
CA THR A 472 -1.87 0.88 18.19
C THR A 472 -2.72 0.23 17.09
N LEU A 473 -3.35 1.03 16.23
CA LEU A 473 -4.18 0.53 15.14
C LEU A 473 -3.37 -0.33 14.14
N HIS A 474 -2.12 0.07 13.86
CA HIS A 474 -1.18 -0.70 13.04
C HIS A 474 -0.77 -2.03 13.71
N GLU A 475 -0.35 -1.98 14.98
CA GLU A 475 0.09 -3.17 15.71
C GLU A 475 -1.05 -4.19 15.90
N ILE A 476 -2.30 -3.73 16.08
CA ILE A 476 -3.46 -4.62 16.04
C ILE A 476 -3.58 -5.30 14.68
N GLY A 477 -3.25 -4.63 13.57
CA GLY A 477 -3.19 -5.25 12.25
C GLY A 477 -2.27 -6.48 12.24
N HIS A 478 -1.04 -6.35 12.76
CA HIS A 478 -0.12 -7.48 12.92
C HIS A 478 -0.66 -8.55 13.87
N MET A 479 -1.28 -8.15 14.98
CA MET A 479 -1.93 -9.05 15.93
C MET A 479 -3.03 -9.91 15.28
N LEU A 480 -3.73 -9.35 14.30
CA LEU A 480 -4.76 -10.04 13.53
C LEU A 480 -4.18 -10.79 12.31
N GLY A 481 -2.87 -10.74 12.08
CA GLY A 481 -2.21 -11.45 10.99
C GLY A 481 -2.02 -10.63 9.71
N ALA A 482 -2.31 -9.32 9.73
CA ALA A 482 -1.93 -8.43 8.64
C ALA A 482 -0.40 -8.27 8.60
N ARG A 483 0.12 -8.03 7.41
CA ARG A 483 1.52 -7.68 7.15
C ARG A 483 1.55 -6.25 6.61
N HIS A 484 2.74 -5.70 6.44
CA HIS A 484 2.88 -4.34 5.94
C HIS A 484 2.20 -4.14 4.58
N SER A 485 1.90 -2.88 4.26
CA SER A 485 1.39 -2.48 2.95
C SER A 485 2.45 -1.65 2.25
N SER A 486 2.67 -1.86 0.95
CA SER A 486 3.54 -0.99 0.15
C SER A 486 2.90 0.36 -0.17
N THR A 487 1.62 0.55 0.16
CA THR A 487 0.85 1.75 -0.13
C THR A 487 1.13 2.83 0.94
N PRO A 488 1.77 3.97 0.61
CA PRO A 488 2.13 4.99 1.59
C PRO A 488 0.97 5.63 2.38
N GLY A 489 -0.28 5.39 1.97
CA GLY A 489 -1.49 5.86 2.64
C GLY A 489 -2.26 4.78 3.44
N SER A 490 -1.72 3.56 3.52
CA SER A 490 -2.30 2.44 4.28
C SER A 490 -1.91 2.52 5.75
N ILE A 491 -2.79 2.07 6.65
CA ILE A 491 -2.45 1.97 8.07
C ILE A 491 -1.31 0.99 8.31
N MET A 492 -1.18 -0.06 7.48
CA MET A 492 -0.11 -1.04 7.56
C MET A 492 1.18 -0.56 6.88
N TYR A 493 1.31 0.72 6.52
CA TYR A 493 2.56 1.30 6.04
C TYR A 493 3.51 1.56 7.22
N PRO A 494 4.75 1.02 7.24
CA PRO A 494 5.56 0.93 8.46
C PRO A 494 6.48 2.12 8.75
N TYR A 495 6.48 3.14 7.89
CA TYR A 495 7.41 4.27 7.98
C TYR A 495 6.78 5.54 8.53
N THR A 496 5.46 5.65 8.47
CA THR A 496 4.75 6.83 8.97
C THR A 496 3.39 6.37 9.46
N PRO A 497 3.17 6.35 10.79
CA PRO A 497 1.88 5.96 11.32
C PRO A 497 0.87 7.02 10.88
N LYS A 498 -0.18 6.55 10.21
CA LYS A 498 -1.24 7.42 9.70
C LYS A 498 -2.26 7.64 10.82
N PRO A 499 -2.56 8.89 11.18
CA PRO A 499 -3.71 9.19 12.01
C PRO A 499 -5.01 8.63 11.44
N GLY A 500 -5.71 7.80 12.21
CA GLY A 500 -7.04 7.31 11.86
C GLY A 500 -7.12 6.24 10.76
N SER A 501 -8.31 6.19 10.14
CA SER A 501 -9.04 5.00 9.66
C SER A 501 -8.30 3.90 8.90
N LEU A 502 -8.74 2.66 9.15
CA LEU A 502 -8.39 1.45 8.40
C LEU A 502 -8.73 1.59 6.91
N ASP A 503 -7.75 1.29 6.05
CA ASP A 503 -7.94 1.29 4.61
C ASP A 503 -8.58 -0.02 4.11
N ALA A 504 -9.24 0.06 2.96
CA ALA A 504 -9.98 -1.08 2.38
C ALA A 504 -9.07 -2.26 2.03
N GLU A 505 -7.81 -2.03 1.65
CA GLU A 505 -6.87 -3.11 1.34
C GLU A 505 -6.54 -3.90 2.61
N THR A 506 -6.28 -3.20 3.71
CA THR A 506 -5.99 -3.79 5.02
C THR A 506 -7.17 -4.60 5.57
N ILE A 507 -8.38 -4.03 5.54
CA ILE A 507 -9.61 -4.70 6.01
C ILE A 507 -9.83 -6.01 5.26
N GLU A 508 -9.68 -5.99 3.94
CA GLU A 508 -9.90 -7.17 3.11
C GLU A 508 -8.87 -8.25 3.34
N ARG A 509 -7.60 -7.89 3.51
CA ARG A 509 -6.55 -8.87 3.79
C ARG A 509 -6.85 -9.65 5.06
N VAL A 510 -7.24 -8.95 6.12
CA VAL A 510 -7.65 -9.59 7.37
C VAL A 510 -8.91 -10.42 7.14
N ARG A 511 -9.94 -9.88 6.48
CA ARG A 511 -11.18 -10.64 6.20
C ARG A 511 -10.92 -11.94 5.41
N ASP A 512 -10.11 -11.87 4.36
CA ASP A 512 -9.76 -12.99 3.50
C ASP A 512 -8.99 -14.05 4.31
N ALA A 513 -8.09 -13.63 5.21
CA ALA A 513 -7.30 -14.53 6.05
C ALA A 513 -8.11 -15.32 7.08
N TYR A 514 -9.19 -14.75 7.59
CA TYR A 514 -10.12 -15.46 8.48
C TYR A 514 -11.19 -16.24 7.72
N ALA A 515 -11.21 -16.14 6.38
CA ALA A 515 -12.08 -16.93 5.49
C ALA A 515 -13.55 -16.97 5.96
N THR A 516 -14.05 -15.80 6.35
CA THR A 516 -15.21 -15.56 7.24
C THR A 516 -16.57 -16.09 6.76
N TYR A 517 -16.66 -16.51 5.50
CA TYR A 517 -17.84 -17.14 4.94
C TYR A 517 -17.70 -18.68 4.95
N PRO A 518 -18.70 -19.43 5.40
CA PRO A 518 -18.64 -20.89 5.35
C PRO A 518 -18.63 -21.37 3.89
N GLN A 519 -17.84 -22.40 3.60
CA GLN A 519 -17.97 -23.14 2.34
C GLN A 519 -19.34 -23.83 2.24
N GLN A 520 -19.91 -23.83 1.05
CA GLN A 520 -21.23 -24.41 0.79
C GLN A 520 -21.13 -25.49 -0.29
N PRO A 521 -21.53 -26.74 -0.01
CA PRO A 521 -21.63 -27.78 -1.02
C PRO A 521 -22.89 -27.61 -1.86
N LEU A 522 -22.76 -27.63 -3.19
CA LEU A 522 -23.89 -27.74 -4.11
C LEU A 522 -24.20 -29.21 -4.34
N GLN A 523 -24.90 -29.82 -3.38
CA GLN A 523 -25.13 -31.28 -3.32
C GLN A 523 -25.85 -31.87 -4.55
N ASP A 524 -26.52 -31.04 -5.35
CA ASP A 524 -27.26 -31.44 -6.54
C ASP A 524 -26.39 -31.51 -7.81
N ARG A 525 -25.10 -31.15 -7.76
CA ARG A 525 -24.24 -31.04 -8.94
C ARG A 525 -22.77 -31.34 -8.65
N GLY A 526 -22.08 -31.81 -9.69
CA GLY A 526 -20.66 -32.12 -9.60
C GLY A 526 -19.88 -31.87 -10.89
N THR A 527 -18.57 -31.86 -10.78
CA THR A 527 -17.60 -31.64 -11.86
C THR A 527 -16.38 -32.56 -11.75
N SER A 528 -15.78 -32.89 -12.89
CA SER A 528 -14.47 -33.55 -12.97
C SER A 528 -13.32 -32.60 -13.31
N SER A 529 -13.61 -31.30 -13.41
CA SER A 529 -12.64 -30.27 -13.82
C SER A 529 -12.89 -28.95 -13.08
N LYS A 530 -12.01 -27.96 -13.23
CA LYS A 530 -12.22 -26.65 -12.61
C LYS A 530 -13.50 -25.98 -13.16
N PRO A 531 -14.41 -25.48 -12.31
CA PRO A 531 -15.50 -24.60 -12.75
C PRO A 531 -14.93 -23.28 -13.31
N ALA A 532 -15.62 -22.69 -14.29
CA ALA A 532 -15.32 -21.34 -14.77
C ALA A 532 -16.39 -20.37 -14.30
N LEU A 533 -15.96 -19.22 -13.79
CA LEU A 533 -16.83 -18.18 -13.27
C LEU A 533 -16.65 -16.89 -14.07
N SER A 534 -17.74 -16.18 -14.25
CA SER A 534 -17.77 -14.83 -14.79
C SER A 534 -19.02 -14.13 -14.27
N ARG A 535 -19.36 -12.96 -14.81
CA ARG A 535 -20.55 -12.21 -14.40
C ARG A 535 -21.23 -11.59 -15.61
N THR A 536 -22.51 -11.26 -15.45
CA THR A 536 -23.19 -10.29 -16.30
C THR A 536 -23.47 -9.02 -15.51
N THR A 537 -23.62 -7.91 -16.22
CA THR A 537 -23.93 -6.59 -15.67
C THR A 537 -25.17 -6.09 -16.39
N PHE A 538 -26.18 -5.71 -15.62
CA PHE A 538 -27.39 -5.03 -16.07
C PHE A 538 -27.47 -3.66 -15.40
N ALA A 539 -27.55 -2.59 -16.17
CA ALA A 539 -27.57 -1.22 -15.72
C ALA A 539 -28.85 -0.51 -16.20
N THR A 540 -29.51 0.14 -15.25
CA THR A 540 -30.57 1.12 -15.48
C THR A 540 -30.05 2.52 -15.15
N PHE A 541 -30.88 3.55 -15.34
CA PHE A 541 -30.53 4.91 -14.92
C PHE A 541 -30.31 5.05 -13.40
N THR A 542 -30.82 4.13 -12.58
CA THR A 542 -30.82 4.24 -11.12
C THR A 542 -30.09 3.09 -10.41
N SER A 543 -29.73 2.03 -11.13
CA SER A 543 -29.14 0.84 -10.50
C SER A 543 -28.23 0.08 -11.46
N VAL A 544 -27.23 -0.58 -10.89
CA VAL A 544 -26.42 -1.57 -11.59
C VAL A 544 -26.52 -2.88 -10.82
N THR A 545 -26.97 -3.93 -11.49
CA THR A 545 -27.04 -5.29 -10.96
C THR A 545 -25.98 -6.13 -11.63
N ARG A 546 -25.18 -6.85 -10.85
CA ARG A 546 -24.17 -7.76 -11.35
C ARG A 546 -24.45 -9.16 -10.86
N THR A 547 -24.48 -10.12 -11.77
CA THR A 547 -24.90 -11.49 -11.47
C THR A 547 -23.76 -12.44 -11.77
N PRO A 548 -23.18 -13.11 -10.74
CA PRO A 548 -22.21 -14.18 -10.96
C PRO A 548 -22.83 -15.36 -11.73
N HIS A 549 -22.06 -15.91 -12.66
CA HIS A 549 -22.39 -17.11 -13.41
C HIS A 549 -21.28 -18.12 -13.27
N MET A 550 -21.67 -19.39 -13.22
CA MET A 550 -20.76 -20.53 -13.19
C MET A 550 -21.12 -21.47 -14.32
N VAL A 551 -20.09 -21.96 -15.00
CA VAL A 551 -20.18 -23.04 -15.99
C VAL A 551 -19.16 -24.11 -15.68
N TRP A 552 -19.54 -25.37 -15.88
CA TRP A 552 -18.66 -26.50 -15.58
C TRP A 552 -18.99 -27.68 -16.49
N LYS A 553 -18.01 -28.56 -16.64
CA LYS A 553 -18.17 -29.88 -17.26
C LYS A 553 -18.70 -30.85 -16.21
N GLY A 554 -19.69 -31.66 -16.55
CA GLY A 554 -20.25 -32.67 -15.66
C GLY A 554 -19.22 -33.65 -15.05
N ALA A 555 -19.60 -34.28 -13.94
CA ALA A 555 -18.77 -35.25 -13.24
C ALA A 555 -18.61 -36.56 -14.04
N GLN A 556 -17.47 -37.20 -13.85
CA GLN A 556 -17.13 -38.50 -14.44
C GLN A 556 -17.32 -38.48 -15.97
N ASP A 557 -18.17 -39.36 -16.48
CA ASP A 557 -18.42 -39.52 -17.91
C ASP A 557 -19.37 -38.48 -18.51
N ASP A 558 -20.09 -37.70 -17.70
CA ASP A 558 -21.01 -36.68 -18.19
C ASP A 558 -20.28 -35.56 -18.91
N LYS A 559 -20.28 -35.56 -20.25
CA LYS A 559 -19.59 -34.56 -21.08
C LYS A 559 -20.36 -33.24 -21.21
N GLN A 560 -21.57 -33.12 -20.68
CA GLN A 560 -22.38 -31.90 -20.78
C GLN A 560 -21.69 -30.74 -20.06
N ILE A 561 -21.71 -29.56 -20.69
CA ILE A 561 -21.42 -28.30 -20.00
C ILE A 561 -22.70 -27.79 -19.37
N TRP A 562 -22.66 -27.57 -18.06
CA TRP A 562 -23.75 -27.07 -17.24
C TRP A 562 -23.54 -25.59 -16.90
N HIS A 563 -24.63 -24.90 -16.63
CA HIS A 563 -24.67 -23.48 -16.26
C HIS A 563 -25.55 -23.27 -15.02
N SER A 564 -25.17 -22.30 -14.20
CA SER A 564 -25.99 -21.76 -13.11
C SER A 564 -25.63 -20.30 -12.86
N GLN A 565 -26.53 -19.56 -12.22
CA GLN A 565 -26.35 -18.16 -11.86
C GLN A 565 -26.67 -17.94 -10.38
N LEU A 566 -25.91 -17.05 -9.73
CA LEU A 566 -26.09 -16.70 -8.33
C LEU A 566 -27.03 -15.49 -8.23
N ALA A 567 -28.17 -15.65 -7.57
CA ALA A 567 -29.11 -14.58 -7.28
C ALA A 567 -29.60 -14.70 -5.83
N ASN A 568 -29.67 -13.57 -5.12
CA ASN A 568 -30.14 -13.52 -3.73
C ASN A 568 -29.45 -14.54 -2.80
N GLY A 569 -28.14 -14.71 -2.95
CA GLY A 569 -27.33 -15.63 -2.14
C GLY A 569 -27.50 -17.11 -2.45
N SER A 570 -28.24 -17.49 -3.49
CA SER A 570 -28.47 -18.89 -3.88
C SER A 570 -28.19 -19.12 -5.37
N TRP A 571 -27.54 -20.25 -5.69
CA TRP A 571 -27.34 -20.68 -7.06
C TRP A 571 -28.63 -21.27 -7.62
N SER A 572 -29.00 -20.88 -8.85
CA SER A 572 -30.13 -21.49 -9.56
C SER A 572 -29.91 -23.00 -9.76
N PRO A 573 -30.97 -23.80 -10.02
CA PRO A 573 -30.82 -25.15 -10.54
C PRO A 573 -29.88 -25.19 -11.75
N GLN A 574 -29.10 -26.26 -11.88
CA GLN A 574 -28.21 -26.43 -13.03
C GLN A 574 -29.02 -26.59 -14.32
N GLN A 575 -28.57 -25.95 -15.38
CA GLN A 575 -29.18 -26.04 -16.72
C GLN A 575 -28.12 -26.48 -17.72
N PRO A 576 -28.45 -27.38 -18.67
CA PRO A 576 -27.51 -27.75 -19.71
C PRO A 576 -27.32 -26.56 -20.67
N VAL A 577 -26.07 -26.30 -21.07
CA VAL A 577 -25.79 -25.42 -22.19
C VAL A 577 -26.03 -26.19 -23.50
N PRO A 578 -27.04 -25.85 -24.31
CA PRO A 578 -27.43 -26.67 -25.45
C PRO A 578 -26.30 -26.85 -26.46
N GLY A 579 -26.00 -28.11 -26.81
CA GLY A 579 -24.97 -28.46 -27.80
C GLY A 579 -23.52 -28.29 -27.34
N ALA A 580 -23.29 -27.95 -26.06
CA ALA A 580 -21.95 -27.76 -25.52
C ALA A 580 -21.49 -29.00 -24.73
N PHE A 581 -20.53 -29.73 -25.30
CA PHE A 581 -19.95 -30.94 -24.70
C PHE A 581 -18.43 -30.86 -24.68
N SER A 582 -17.82 -31.26 -23.57
CA SER A 582 -16.38 -31.22 -23.35
C SER A 582 -15.90 -32.40 -22.51
N ASP A 583 -14.63 -32.76 -22.57
CA ASP A 583 -13.95 -33.67 -21.65
C ASP A 583 -12.97 -32.91 -20.71
N ARG A 584 -12.89 -31.59 -20.85
CA ARG A 584 -12.07 -30.64 -20.07
C ARG A 584 -12.92 -29.48 -19.54
N GLY A 585 -12.34 -28.67 -18.65
CA GLY A 585 -13.02 -27.48 -18.11
C GLY A 585 -13.29 -26.43 -19.19
N PRO A 586 -14.43 -25.72 -19.15
CA PRO A 586 -14.71 -24.60 -20.06
C PRO A 586 -13.99 -23.30 -19.65
N GLY A 587 -14.01 -22.30 -20.52
CA GLY A 587 -13.68 -20.90 -20.22
C GLY A 587 -14.90 -19.99 -20.40
N LEU A 588 -15.07 -19.00 -19.52
CA LEU A 588 -16.21 -18.08 -19.52
C LEU A 588 -15.74 -16.64 -19.31
N VAL A 589 -16.31 -15.69 -20.05
CA VAL A 589 -15.97 -14.27 -19.94
C VAL A 589 -17.18 -13.37 -20.22
N GLU A 590 -17.24 -12.24 -19.53
CA GLU A 590 -18.22 -11.16 -19.77
C GLU A 590 -17.87 -10.43 -21.08
N VAL A 591 -18.84 -10.23 -21.97
CA VAL A 591 -18.64 -9.55 -23.26
C VAL A 591 -19.78 -8.58 -23.60
N GLY A 592 -19.47 -7.48 -24.28
CA GLY A 592 -20.44 -6.54 -24.85
C GLY A 592 -21.32 -5.78 -23.84
N GLY A 593 -22.22 -4.93 -24.34
CA GLY A 593 -23.31 -4.29 -23.58
C GLY A 593 -23.05 -2.85 -23.10
N VAL A 594 -24.00 -1.94 -23.35
CA VAL A 594 -24.04 -0.60 -22.73
C VAL A 594 -24.92 -0.62 -21.47
N SER A 595 -26.04 -1.32 -21.54
CA SER A 595 -27.02 -1.50 -20.45
C SER A 595 -27.15 -2.95 -19.99
N GLU A 596 -26.86 -3.95 -20.82
CA GLU A 596 -26.83 -5.36 -20.41
C GLU A 596 -25.70 -6.09 -21.12
N THR A 597 -24.84 -6.76 -20.36
CA THR A 597 -23.70 -7.51 -20.89
C THR A 597 -24.08 -8.97 -21.18
N GLN A 598 -23.29 -9.60 -22.02
CA GLN A 598 -23.43 -10.99 -22.45
C GLN A 598 -22.34 -11.86 -21.81
N LEU A 599 -22.46 -13.17 -21.99
CA LEU A 599 -21.36 -14.10 -21.71
C LEU A 599 -20.89 -14.75 -23.00
N LEU A 600 -19.58 -14.93 -23.14
CA LEU A 600 -18.99 -15.81 -24.13
C LEU A 600 -18.40 -17.03 -23.43
N LEU A 601 -18.83 -18.21 -23.89
CA LEU A 601 -18.38 -19.51 -23.42
C LEU A 601 -17.53 -20.16 -24.51
N ALA A 602 -16.36 -20.69 -24.14
CA ALA A 602 -15.50 -21.46 -25.02
C ALA A 602 -15.09 -22.80 -24.38
N TRP A 603 -14.96 -23.86 -25.18
CA TRP A 603 -14.63 -25.19 -24.69
C TRP A 603 -13.88 -26.03 -25.72
N LYS A 604 -13.22 -27.10 -25.26
CA LYS A 604 -12.64 -28.15 -26.10
C LYS A 604 -13.70 -29.19 -26.44
N GLY A 605 -13.71 -29.71 -27.67
CA GLY A 605 -14.56 -30.84 -28.07
C GLY A 605 -14.33 -32.14 -27.28
N VAL A 606 -15.13 -33.17 -27.57
CA VAL A 606 -15.11 -34.49 -26.91
C VAL A 606 -14.47 -35.57 -27.79
N GLU A 607 -14.24 -36.76 -27.23
CA GLU A 607 -13.91 -37.98 -28.01
C GLU A 607 -12.67 -37.83 -28.92
N GLY A 608 -11.65 -37.12 -28.44
CA GLY A 608 -10.43 -36.85 -29.21
C GLY A 608 -10.52 -35.64 -30.12
N ASP A 609 -11.68 -34.97 -30.20
CA ASP A 609 -11.78 -33.66 -30.85
C ASP A 609 -11.08 -32.60 -29.99
N GLY A 610 -9.88 -32.20 -30.44
CA GLY A 610 -9.11 -31.13 -29.80
C GLY A 610 -9.62 -29.73 -30.13
N ARG A 611 -10.54 -29.57 -31.10
CA ARG A 611 -10.92 -28.23 -31.60
C ARG A 611 -11.65 -27.41 -30.53
N LEU A 612 -11.49 -26.10 -30.63
CA LEU A 612 -12.17 -25.14 -29.76
C LEU A 612 -13.50 -24.70 -30.35
N TYR A 613 -14.54 -24.79 -29.54
CA TYR A 613 -15.91 -24.36 -29.82
C TYR A 613 -16.25 -23.15 -28.95
N TRP A 614 -17.26 -22.38 -29.37
CA TRP A 614 -17.76 -21.25 -28.59
C TRP A 614 -19.24 -20.96 -28.84
N THR A 615 -19.87 -20.32 -27.87
CA THR A 615 -21.25 -19.81 -27.94
C THR A 615 -21.39 -18.55 -27.09
N LYS A 616 -22.51 -17.83 -27.25
CA LYS A 616 -22.88 -16.67 -26.45
C LYS A 616 -24.14 -16.93 -25.66
N ARG A 617 -24.21 -16.34 -24.47
CA ARG A 617 -25.46 -16.15 -23.73
C ARG A 617 -25.92 -14.71 -23.92
N MET A 618 -27.08 -14.56 -24.55
CA MET A 618 -27.64 -13.25 -24.88
C MET A 618 -28.31 -12.61 -23.65
N PRO A 619 -28.55 -11.28 -23.69
CA PRO A 619 -29.43 -10.60 -22.74
C PRO A 619 -30.79 -11.30 -22.68
N GLY A 620 -31.38 -11.41 -21.50
CA GLY A 620 -32.60 -12.23 -21.29
C GLY A 620 -32.35 -13.75 -21.13
N GLY A 621 -31.09 -14.18 -21.24
CA GLY A 621 -30.62 -15.43 -20.64
C GLY A 621 -30.59 -16.67 -21.51
N ARG A 622 -30.88 -16.54 -22.81
CA ARG A 622 -30.83 -17.65 -23.77
C ARG A 622 -29.42 -17.88 -24.29
N TRP A 623 -29.00 -19.15 -24.34
CA TRP A 623 -27.80 -19.58 -25.06
C TRP A 623 -28.06 -19.66 -26.57
N GLU A 624 -27.15 -19.14 -27.37
CA GLU A 624 -27.15 -19.36 -28.82
C GLU A 624 -26.70 -20.78 -29.18
N ALA A 625 -27.03 -21.22 -30.40
CA ALA A 625 -26.45 -22.44 -30.94
C ALA A 625 -24.91 -22.29 -31.03
N PRO A 626 -24.13 -23.33 -30.71
CA PRO A 626 -22.68 -23.32 -30.87
C PRO A 626 -22.28 -22.91 -32.29
N ARG A 627 -21.26 -22.05 -32.38
CA ARG A 627 -20.68 -21.66 -33.67
C ARG A 627 -19.78 -22.80 -34.19
N PRO A 628 -19.47 -22.83 -35.49
CA PRO A 628 -18.53 -23.80 -36.03
C PRO A 628 -17.20 -23.77 -35.27
N PRO A 629 -16.56 -24.94 -35.04
CA PRO A 629 -15.30 -24.98 -34.33
C PRO A 629 -14.24 -24.16 -35.05
N LEU A 630 -13.38 -23.51 -34.27
CA LEU A 630 -12.32 -22.66 -34.79
C LEU A 630 -11.30 -23.53 -35.55
N SER A 631 -11.35 -23.47 -36.88
CA SER A 631 -10.47 -24.28 -37.75
C SER A 631 -9.00 -24.03 -37.41
N LYS A 632 -8.20 -25.10 -37.32
CA LYS A 632 -6.77 -25.08 -36.95
C LYS A 632 -6.44 -24.65 -35.52
N ARG A 633 -7.44 -24.51 -34.64
CA ARG A 633 -7.22 -24.23 -33.21
C ARG A 633 -7.65 -25.44 -32.41
N ALA A 634 -6.67 -26.10 -31.81
CA ALA A 634 -6.89 -27.27 -30.99
C ALA A 634 -6.12 -27.17 -29.68
N SER A 635 -6.68 -27.77 -28.64
CA SER A 635 -6.05 -27.84 -27.32
C SER A 635 -6.17 -29.25 -26.75
N SER A 636 -5.34 -29.58 -25.77
CA SER A 636 -5.47 -30.79 -24.94
C SER A 636 -6.10 -30.50 -23.55
N ASP A 637 -6.37 -29.23 -23.23
CA ASP A 637 -7.07 -28.79 -22.01
C ASP A 637 -8.08 -27.67 -22.36
N GLY A 638 -8.78 -27.12 -21.36
CA GLY A 638 -9.72 -26.02 -21.54
C GLY A 638 -9.06 -24.70 -21.98
N PRO A 639 -9.78 -23.83 -22.72
CA PRO A 639 -9.31 -22.47 -23.01
C PRO A 639 -9.56 -21.52 -21.84
N SER A 640 -8.85 -20.40 -21.81
CA SER A 640 -9.17 -19.24 -20.97
C SER A 640 -9.32 -17.98 -21.80
N MET A 641 -9.99 -16.99 -21.22
CA MET A 641 -10.36 -15.77 -21.91
C MET A 641 -10.29 -14.55 -21.00
N CYS A 642 -9.95 -13.40 -21.56
CA CYS A 642 -9.94 -12.12 -20.85
C CYS A 642 -10.34 -10.99 -21.82
N MET A 643 -11.39 -10.27 -21.45
CA MET A 643 -11.85 -9.09 -22.18
C MET A 643 -11.00 -7.87 -21.78
N THR A 644 -10.47 -7.15 -22.77
CA THR A 644 -9.86 -5.83 -22.57
C THR A 644 -10.87 -4.74 -22.90
N THR A 645 -10.49 -3.46 -22.84
CA THR A 645 -11.36 -2.36 -23.25
C THR A 645 -11.79 -2.43 -24.73
N GLU A 646 -11.04 -3.14 -25.58
CA GLU A 646 -11.23 -3.14 -27.04
C GLU A 646 -11.34 -4.53 -27.65
N LYS A 647 -10.63 -5.52 -27.10
CA LYS A 647 -10.43 -6.83 -27.73
C LYS A 647 -10.57 -7.94 -26.70
N LEU A 648 -11.09 -9.09 -27.13
CA LEU A 648 -11.15 -10.28 -26.28
C LEU A 648 -10.01 -11.23 -26.67
N TYR A 649 -9.18 -11.58 -25.69
CA TYR A 649 -8.09 -12.54 -25.87
C TYR A 649 -8.52 -13.91 -25.38
N MET A 650 -8.20 -14.94 -26.16
CA MET A 650 -8.29 -16.35 -25.75
C MET A 650 -6.90 -16.97 -25.73
N ALA A 651 -6.62 -17.79 -24.72
CA ALA A 651 -5.36 -18.52 -24.59
C ALA A 651 -5.62 -20.01 -24.29
N TRP A 652 -4.79 -20.89 -24.83
CA TRP A 652 -4.89 -22.34 -24.63
C TRP A 652 -3.53 -23.01 -24.77
N ARG A 653 -3.42 -24.26 -24.31
CA ARG A 653 -2.25 -25.12 -24.53
C ARG A 653 -2.34 -25.87 -25.86
N GLY A 654 -1.22 -26.28 -26.42
CA GLY A 654 -1.13 -27.10 -27.64
C GLY A 654 -1.85 -28.46 -27.56
N VAL A 655 -1.92 -29.13 -28.70
CA VAL A 655 -2.61 -30.43 -28.88
C VAL A 655 -1.65 -31.61 -28.71
N GLY A 656 -2.15 -32.74 -28.19
CA GLY A 656 -1.33 -33.91 -27.89
C GLY A 656 -0.22 -33.59 -26.89
N GLY A 657 1.03 -33.90 -27.28
CA GLY A 657 2.24 -33.62 -26.52
C GLY A 657 2.79 -32.19 -26.69
N ASP A 658 2.13 -31.33 -27.47
CA ASP A 658 2.50 -29.92 -27.56
C ASP A 658 2.07 -29.19 -26.27
N GLU A 659 3.06 -28.72 -25.52
CA GLU A 659 2.88 -27.95 -24.29
C GLU A 659 2.97 -26.44 -24.54
N GLY A 660 3.15 -25.99 -25.78
CA GLY A 660 3.19 -24.57 -26.12
C GLY A 660 1.89 -23.82 -25.78
N ILE A 661 2.01 -22.54 -25.43
CA ILE A 661 0.85 -21.66 -25.21
C ILE A 661 0.54 -20.89 -26.48
N TYR A 662 -0.73 -20.92 -26.88
CA TYR A 662 -1.26 -20.24 -28.05
C TYR A 662 -2.31 -19.21 -27.67
N THR A 663 -2.47 -18.20 -28.53
CA THR A 663 -3.44 -17.13 -28.35
C THR A 663 -4.21 -16.81 -29.62
N SER A 664 -5.41 -16.27 -29.49
CA SER A 664 -6.18 -15.66 -30.58
C SER A 664 -7.00 -14.50 -30.03
N VAL A 665 -7.29 -13.54 -30.89
CA VAL A 665 -7.97 -12.29 -30.53
C VAL A 665 -9.28 -12.22 -31.28
N TRP A 666 -10.36 -11.98 -30.56
CA TRP A 666 -11.67 -11.71 -31.12
C TRP A 666 -11.82 -10.22 -31.41
N ASP A 667 -12.33 -9.90 -32.59
CA ASP A 667 -12.43 -8.53 -33.12
C ASP A 667 -13.70 -7.78 -32.70
N GLY A 668 -14.59 -8.42 -31.93
CA GLY A 668 -15.89 -7.86 -31.55
C GLY A 668 -17.05 -8.23 -32.48
N ASN A 669 -16.77 -8.78 -33.67
CA ASN A 669 -17.74 -9.03 -34.75
C ASN A 669 -17.75 -10.51 -35.18
N GLU A 670 -17.86 -11.42 -34.20
CA GLU A 670 -17.94 -12.87 -34.42
C GLU A 670 -16.72 -13.51 -35.13
N THR A 671 -15.65 -12.74 -35.34
CA THR A 671 -14.45 -13.22 -36.03
C THR A 671 -13.26 -13.26 -35.09
N TRP A 672 -12.47 -14.32 -35.19
CA TRP A 672 -11.28 -14.52 -34.39
C TRP A 672 -10.04 -14.54 -35.28
N SER A 673 -8.98 -13.84 -34.88
CA SER A 673 -7.69 -13.87 -35.56
C SER A 673 -7.11 -15.28 -35.66
N ASP A 674 -6.23 -15.52 -36.62
CA ASP A 674 -5.43 -16.74 -36.65
C ASP A 674 -4.70 -16.99 -35.33
N GLN A 675 -4.39 -18.27 -35.09
CA GLN A 675 -3.64 -18.71 -33.93
C GLN A 675 -2.25 -18.07 -33.95
N LYS A 676 -1.90 -17.37 -32.87
CA LYS A 676 -0.57 -16.83 -32.61
C LYS A 676 0.15 -17.71 -31.58
N GLY A 677 1.39 -18.09 -31.86
CA GLY A 677 2.21 -18.93 -30.98
C GLY A 677 2.82 -20.15 -31.69
N PRO A 678 3.48 -21.07 -30.94
CA PRO A 678 3.56 -21.06 -29.48
C PRO A 678 4.38 -19.85 -29.00
N LEU A 679 3.97 -19.27 -27.87
CA LEU A 679 4.75 -18.19 -27.28
C LEU A 679 6.14 -18.74 -26.89
N ALA A 680 7.21 -18.19 -27.48
CA ALA A 680 8.56 -18.74 -27.35
C ALA A 680 8.97 -19.02 -25.89
N ALA A 681 9.58 -20.18 -25.65
CA ALA A 681 10.04 -20.65 -24.33
C ALA A 681 8.96 -20.80 -23.24
N ARG A 682 7.65 -20.69 -23.56
CA ARG A 682 6.56 -20.88 -22.59
C ARG A 682 5.86 -22.19 -22.85
N ALA A 683 5.80 -23.03 -21.83
CA ALA A 683 5.17 -24.33 -21.92
C ALA A 683 4.30 -24.60 -20.68
N THR A 684 3.17 -25.28 -20.88
CA THR A 684 2.22 -25.63 -19.84
C THR A 684 1.50 -26.94 -20.13
N THR A 685 1.21 -27.67 -19.07
CA THR A 685 0.38 -28.88 -19.09
C THR A 685 -1.11 -28.60 -18.91
N HIS A 686 -1.47 -27.38 -18.49
CA HIS A 686 -2.83 -27.03 -18.06
C HIS A 686 -3.32 -25.73 -18.71
N THR A 687 -4.63 -25.45 -18.59
CA THR A 687 -5.22 -24.16 -19.01
C THR A 687 -4.48 -22.96 -18.39
N PRO A 688 -3.87 -22.06 -19.20
CA PRO A 688 -3.37 -20.78 -18.69
C PRO A 688 -4.53 -19.88 -18.26
N THR A 689 -4.29 -18.82 -17.48
CA THR A 689 -5.31 -17.82 -17.12
C THR A 689 -4.82 -16.42 -17.43
N MET A 690 -5.73 -15.48 -17.67
CA MET A 690 -5.40 -14.08 -17.96
C MET A 690 -6.22 -13.12 -17.11
N ALA A 691 -5.62 -11.98 -16.75
CA ALA A 691 -6.29 -10.88 -16.06
C ALA A 691 -5.74 -9.52 -16.51
N LEU A 692 -6.59 -8.50 -16.52
CA LEU A 692 -6.25 -7.15 -16.94
C LEU A 692 -5.95 -6.27 -15.71
N LEU A 693 -4.79 -5.63 -15.69
CA LEU A 693 -4.46 -4.63 -14.65
C LEU A 693 -3.97 -3.35 -15.32
N GLY A 694 -4.73 -2.27 -15.14
CA GLY A 694 -4.53 -1.03 -15.89
C GLY A 694 -4.63 -1.28 -17.39
N ARG A 695 -3.56 -0.96 -18.13
CA ARG A 695 -3.43 -1.21 -19.58
C ARG A 695 -2.59 -2.44 -19.95
N ARG A 696 -2.36 -3.35 -18.99
CA ARG A 696 -1.49 -4.51 -19.18
C ARG A 696 -2.29 -5.79 -19.00
N LEU A 697 -2.18 -6.69 -19.97
CA LEU A 697 -2.75 -8.02 -19.91
C LEU A 697 -1.70 -8.97 -19.33
N TYR A 698 -2.00 -9.59 -18.20
CA TYR A 698 -1.13 -10.57 -17.56
C TYR A 698 -1.65 -11.97 -17.83
N MET A 699 -0.74 -12.90 -18.14
CA MET A 699 -1.04 -14.33 -18.28
C MET A 699 -0.26 -15.10 -17.21
N PHE A 700 -0.92 -16.08 -16.59
CA PHE A 700 -0.37 -16.95 -15.56
C PHE A 700 -0.59 -18.42 -15.93
N TRP A 701 0.39 -19.29 -15.68
CA TRP A 701 0.29 -20.72 -16.02
C TRP A 701 1.14 -21.61 -15.09
N LYS A 702 0.83 -22.91 -15.08
CA LYS A 702 1.68 -23.95 -14.47
C LYS A 702 2.74 -24.40 -15.47
N GLY A 703 3.95 -24.72 -14.99
CA GLY A 703 5.02 -25.32 -15.77
C GLY A 703 4.67 -26.62 -16.52
N ALA A 704 5.53 -26.95 -17.48
CA ALA A 704 5.44 -28.14 -18.33
C ALA A 704 5.91 -29.42 -17.63
N GLY A 705 5.47 -30.59 -18.10
CA GLY A 705 5.83 -31.88 -17.51
C GLY A 705 5.67 -31.93 -15.98
N SER A 706 6.75 -32.30 -15.29
CA SER A 706 6.82 -32.36 -13.81
C SER A 706 7.15 -31.03 -13.13
N ASP A 707 7.29 -29.92 -13.88
CA ASP A 707 7.52 -28.60 -13.28
C ASP A 707 6.25 -28.09 -12.58
N HIS A 708 6.29 -28.08 -11.26
CA HIS A 708 5.22 -27.57 -10.40
C HIS A 708 5.30 -26.05 -10.17
N SER A 709 6.22 -25.34 -10.80
CA SER A 709 6.31 -23.89 -10.71
C SER A 709 5.12 -23.21 -11.38
N ALA A 710 4.72 -22.06 -10.84
CA ALA A 710 3.84 -21.14 -11.53
C ALA A 710 4.64 -20.02 -12.21
N TRP A 711 4.18 -19.59 -13.37
CA TRP A 711 4.86 -18.64 -14.24
C TRP A 711 3.90 -17.54 -14.70
N TRP A 712 4.44 -16.40 -15.08
CA TRP A 712 3.68 -15.28 -15.65
C TRP A 712 4.43 -14.53 -16.75
N SER A 713 3.66 -13.83 -17.58
CA SER A 713 4.14 -12.91 -18.62
C SER A 713 3.12 -11.78 -18.81
N MET A 714 3.56 -10.68 -19.39
CA MET A 714 2.75 -9.49 -19.59
C MET A 714 2.76 -9.06 -21.05
N LEU A 715 1.61 -8.57 -21.51
CA LEU A 715 1.44 -7.89 -22.77
C LEU A 715 0.98 -6.44 -22.52
N ASP A 716 1.73 -5.48 -23.04
CA ASP A 716 1.38 -4.06 -22.95
C ASP A 716 0.39 -3.70 -24.06
N LEU A 717 -0.75 -3.11 -23.67
CA LEU A 717 -1.83 -2.69 -24.58
C LEU A 717 -1.78 -1.17 -24.86
N ASN A 718 -0.61 -0.54 -24.73
CA ASN A 718 -0.44 0.87 -25.06
C ASN A 718 -0.63 1.14 -26.57
N PRO A 719 -1.59 2.00 -26.98
CA PRO A 719 -1.93 2.26 -28.37
C PRO A 719 -0.83 3.02 -29.12
N THR A 720 0.16 3.59 -28.41
CA THR A 720 1.31 4.24 -29.04
C THR A 720 2.38 3.24 -29.50
N VAL A 721 2.29 1.97 -29.08
CA VAL A 721 3.11 0.88 -29.61
C VAL A 721 2.44 0.36 -30.88
N PRO A 722 3.12 0.34 -32.04
CA PRO A 722 2.52 -0.11 -33.30
C PRO A 722 1.88 -1.51 -33.16
N GLU A 723 0.64 -1.67 -33.66
CA GLU A 723 -0.14 -2.93 -33.62
C GLU A 723 0.57 -4.13 -34.26
N THR A 724 1.65 -3.91 -35.02
CA THR A 724 2.39 -4.94 -35.73
C THR A 724 3.15 -5.90 -34.81
N THR A 725 3.36 -5.59 -33.52
CA THR A 725 3.99 -6.55 -32.61
C THR A 725 3.65 -6.35 -31.12
N PRO A 726 2.41 -6.60 -30.66
CA PRO A 726 2.15 -6.86 -29.24
C PRO A 726 2.94 -8.11 -28.82
N LEU A 727 4.10 -7.90 -28.20
CA LEU A 727 5.00 -8.96 -27.76
C LEU A 727 4.83 -9.21 -26.27
N TRP A 728 4.48 -10.45 -25.93
CA TRP A 728 4.55 -10.95 -24.57
C TRP A 728 5.99 -10.86 -24.05
N THR A 729 6.18 -10.30 -22.86
CA THR A 729 7.49 -10.25 -22.19
C THR A 729 8.01 -11.65 -21.85
N SER A 730 9.32 -11.83 -21.67
CA SER A 730 9.88 -13.12 -21.20
C SER A 730 9.16 -13.65 -19.96
N GLN A 731 8.98 -14.96 -19.88
CA GLN A 731 8.34 -15.58 -18.71
C GLN A 731 9.14 -15.30 -17.44
N ARG A 732 8.42 -15.14 -16.33
CA ARG A 732 8.98 -14.97 -14.99
C ARG A 732 8.30 -15.96 -14.07
N GLN A 733 9.05 -16.59 -13.18
CA GLN A 733 8.46 -17.45 -12.16
C GLN A 733 7.68 -16.58 -11.18
N ILE A 734 6.54 -17.08 -10.70
CA ILE A 734 5.79 -16.41 -9.64
C ILE A 734 6.52 -16.68 -8.33
N THR A 735 7.14 -15.64 -7.81
CA THR A 735 7.83 -15.65 -6.52
C THR A 735 7.23 -14.57 -5.63
N PHE A 736 7.26 -14.84 -4.32
CA PHE A 736 7.12 -13.83 -3.29
C PHE A 736 8.37 -13.89 -2.43
N ASP A 737 8.74 -12.78 -1.80
CA ASP A 737 10.00 -12.72 -1.06
C ASP A 737 9.75 -13.00 0.43
N ARG A 738 10.52 -13.93 1.01
CA ARG A 738 10.60 -14.15 2.46
C ARG A 738 11.88 -13.50 2.98
N TYR A 739 11.79 -12.78 4.09
CA TYR A 739 12.91 -12.02 4.65
C TYR A 739 13.34 -12.57 6.00
N GLU A 740 14.63 -12.87 6.11
CA GLU A 740 15.31 -13.24 7.35
C GLU A 740 16.41 -12.20 7.66
N VAL A 741 17.06 -12.33 8.82
CA VAL A 741 18.15 -11.42 9.27
C VAL A 741 19.29 -11.33 8.23
N SER A 742 19.41 -12.32 7.34
CA SER A 742 20.40 -12.42 6.27
C SER A 742 20.00 -11.81 4.91
N GLY A 743 18.74 -11.39 4.72
CA GLY A 743 18.28 -10.74 3.50
C GLY A 743 17.02 -11.35 2.84
N ALA A 744 16.74 -10.89 1.62
CA ALA A 744 15.63 -11.36 0.77
C ALA A 744 15.90 -12.75 0.21
N THR A 745 15.00 -13.70 0.45
CA THR A 745 14.99 -14.97 -0.29
C THR A 745 13.71 -15.07 -1.11
N PRO A 746 13.78 -15.01 -2.46
CA PRO A 746 12.63 -15.24 -3.31
C PRO A 746 12.14 -16.68 -3.16
N ILE A 747 10.90 -16.85 -2.74
CA ILE A 747 10.23 -18.14 -2.58
C ILE A 747 9.29 -18.36 -3.78
N PRO A 748 9.53 -19.38 -4.61
CA PRO A 748 8.62 -19.72 -5.69
C PRO A 748 7.35 -20.37 -5.14
N ILE A 749 6.19 -20.04 -5.71
CA ILE A 749 4.96 -20.78 -5.41
C ILE A 749 4.91 -22.08 -6.21
N GLY A 750 4.24 -23.10 -5.64
CA GLY A 750 4.03 -24.39 -6.28
C GLY A 750 2.57 -24.67 -6.56
N THR A 751 2.27 -25.18 -7.77
CA THR A 751 0.95 -25.69 -8.13
C THR A 751 0.99 -26.98 -8.97
N THR A 752 -0.06 -27.79 -8.82
CA THR A 752 -0.28 -29.02 -9.62
C THR A 752 -1.24 -28.80 -10.79
N THR A 753 -1.93 -27.66 -10.85
CA THR A 753 -2.91 -27.33 -11.90
C THR A 753 -2.73 -25.90 -12.38
N GLY A 754 -3.36 -25.51 -13.50
CA GLY A 754 -3.36 -24.10 -13.93
C GLY A 754 -4.02 -23.17 -12.89
N PRO A 755 -3.41 -22.02 -12.55
CA PRO A 755 -4.01 -21.05 -11.64
C PRO A 755 -5.23 -20.35 -12.26
N VAL A 756 -5.97 -19.59 -11.45
CA VAL A 756 -7.03 -18.68 -11.91
C VAL A 756 -6.75 -17.27 -11.40
N ALA A 757 -7.04 -16.26 -12.21
CA ALA A 757 -6.78 -14.86 -11.90
C ALA A 757 -7.98 -13.99 -12.25
N THR A 758 -8.26 -12.99 -11.43
CA THR A 758 -9.23 -11.92 -11.72
C THR A 758 -8.74 -10.61 -11.13
N THR A 759 -9.27 -9.49 -11.61
CA THR A 759 -8.93 -8.18 -11.06
C THR A 759 -9.90 -7.85 -9.92
N ARG A 760 -9.35 -7.48 -8.76
CA ARG A 760 -10.09 -6.99 -7.59
C ARG A 760 -9.52 -5.60 -7.25
N ARG A 761 -10.34 -4.56 -7.42
CA ARG A 761 -9.90 -3.15 -7.38
C ARG A 761 -8.74 -2.88 -8.34
N ASN A 762 -7.56 -2.54 -7.81
CA ASN A 762 -6.34 -2.21 -8.55
C ASN A 762 -5.24 -3.25 -8.36
N ARG A 763 -5.61 -4.51 -8.09
CA ARG A 763 -4.70 -5.65 -7.98
C ARG A 763 -5.29 -6.87 -8.69
N ILE A 764 -4.43 -7.78 -9.13
CA ILE A 764 -4.83 -9.12 -9.58
C ILE A 764 -4.91 -10.03 -8.37
N LEU A 765 -6.06 -10.65 -8.13
CA LEU A 765 -6.22 -11.76 -7.19
C LEU A 765 -5.97 -13.07 -7.93
N LEU A 766 -4.96 -13.81 -7.49
CA LEU A 766 -4.57 -15.12 -7.99
C LEU A 766 -5.02 -16.19 -7.00
N ALA A 767 -5.59 -17.28 -7.50
CA ALA A 767 -5.93 -18.47 -6.72
C ALA A 767 -5.41 -19.74 -7.39
N TRP A 768 -4.88 -20.69 -6.60
CA TRP A 768 -4.35 -21.95 -7.13
C TRP A 768 -4.49 -23.10 -6.14
N LYS A 769 -4.40 -24.33 -6.67
CA LYS A 769 -4.23 -25.55 -5.86
C LYS A 769 -2.76 -25.71 -5.49
N GLY A 770 -2.44 -25.96 -4.23
CA GLY A 770 -1.07 -26.20 -3.76
C GLY A 770 -0.39 -27.39 -4.46
N ALA A 771 0.94 -27.33 -4.59
CA ALA A 771 1.72 -28.46 -5.15
C ALA A 771 1.87 -29.62 -4.17
N THR A 772 2.05 -29.32 -2.88
CA THR A 772 2.34 -30.29 -1.82
C THR A 772 1.11 -30.62 -0.97
N ASP A 773 0.01 -29.90 -1.14
CA ASP A 773 -1.23 -30.11 -0.40
C ASP A 773 -2.48 -30.02 -1.29
N ARG A 774 -3.65 -30.12 -0.65
CA ARG A 774 -4.95 -29.98 -1.32
C ARG A 774 -5.57 -28.62 -1.13
N ARG A 775 -4.90 -27.68 -0.46
CA ARG A 775 -5.49 -26.39 -0.13
C ARG A 775 -5.60 -25.51 -1.37
N ILE A 776 -6.56 -24.59 -1.33
CA ILE A 776 -6.59 -23.44 -2.22
C ILE A 776 -5.76 -22.33 -1.58
N TRP A 777 -4.84 -21.78 -2.35
CA TRP A 777 -3.97 -20.68 -1.95
C TRP A 777 -4.33 -19.43 -2.73
N LEU A 778 -4.18 -18.27 -2.09
CA LEU A 778 -4.44 -16.96 -2.65
C LEU A 778 -3.17 -16.10 -2.60
N SER A 779 -3.04 -15.17 -3.55
CA SER A 779 -2.05 -14.09 -3.52
C SER A 779 -2.57 -12.93 -4.36
N THR A 780 -2.15 -11.70 -4.03
CA THR A 780 -2.48 -10.51 -4.81
C THR A 780 -1.23 -9.95 -5.48
N PHE A 781 -1.42 -9.33 -6.64
CA PHE A 781 -0.36 -8.78 -7.47
C PHE A 781 -0.70 -7.37 -7.93
N ASP A 782 0.18 -6.40 -7.69
CA ASP A 782 -0.02 -4.98 -8.07
C ASP A 782 0.59 -4.59 -9.41
N GLY A 783 1.06 -5.57 -10.19
CA GLY A 783 1.76 -5.33 -11.44
C GLY A 783 3.29 -5.33 -11.29
N THR A 784 3.78 -5.30 -10.05
CA THR A 784 5.22 -5.28 -9.73
C THR A 784 5.64 -6.42 -8.81
N SER A 785 4.89 -6.68 -7.74
CA SER A 785 5.20 -7.70 -6.73
C SER A 785 3.98 -8.52 -6.34
N PHE A 786 4.20 -9.81 -6.05
CA PHE A 786 3.19 -10.67 -5.43
C PHE A 786 3.26 -10.56 -3.91
N THR A 787 2.10 -10.65 -3.27
CA THR A 787 2.04 -10.94 -1.84
C THR A 787 2.41 -12.40 -1.57
N GLY A 788 2.78 -12.70 -0.33
CA GLY A 788 2.91 -14.07 0.18
C GLY A 788 1.65 -14.92 -0.01
N GLN A 789 1.81 -16.22 0.25
CA GLN A 789 0.76 -17.21 0.05
C GLN A 789 -0.24 -17.19 1.22
N LEU A 790 -1.52 -17.07 0.91
CA LEU A 790 -2.61 -17.12 1.88
C LEU A 790 -3.42 -18.41 1.71
N PRO A 791 -3.33 -19.39 2.63
CA PRO A 791 -4.09 -20.63 2.53
C PRO A 791 -5.55 -20.45 2.96
N LEU A 792 -6.49 -20.90 2.13
CA LEU A 792 -7.87 -21.13 2.55
C LEU A 792 -7.95 -22.44 3.33
N HIS A 793 -7.82 -22.35 4.66
CA HIS A 793 -7.68 -23.52 5.55
C HIS A 793 -8.87 -24.49 5.51
N ASP A 794 -10.07 -24.01 5.20
CA ASP A 794 -11.28 -24.83 5.09
C ASP A 794 -11.52 -25.37 3.67
N ALA A 795 -10.76 -24.93 2.66
CA ALA A 795 -11.03 -25.27 1.27
C ALA A 795 -10.00 -26.25 0.67
N GLY A 796 -10.48 -27.43 0.26
CA GLY A 796 -9.68 -28.47 -0.37
C GLY A 796 -10.12 -28.81 -1.79
N THR A 797 -9.18 -28.95 -2.72
CA THR A 797 -9.44 -29.31 -4.12
C THR A 797 -8.39 -30.24 -4.73
N THR A 798 -8.82 -31.01 -5.72
CA THR A 798 -7.97 -31.85 -6.59
C THR A 798 -7.73 -31.23 -7.97
N THR A 799 -8.53 -30.23 -8.35
CA THR A 799 -8.38 -29.45 -9.59
C THR A 799 -8.08 -27.98 -9.26
N GLY A 800 -7.84 -27.15 -10.26
CA GLY A 800 -7.82 -25.69 -10.03
C GLY A 800 -9.19 -25.16 -9.58
N PRO A 801 -9.25 -24.02 -8.87
CA PRO A 801 -10.51 -23.34 -8.57
C PRO A 801 -10.97 -22.44 -9.74
N GLY A 802 -12.23 -22.02 -9.69
CA GLY A 802 -12.78 -20.91 -10.47
C GLY A 802 -12.98 -19.67 -9.58
N LEU A 803 -12.86 -18.48 -10.16
CA LEU A 803 -12.85 -17.21 -9.42
C LEU A 803 -13.49 -16.08 -10.26
N VAL A 804 -14.33 -15.26 -9.64
CA VAL A 804 -14.86 -14.00 -10.22
C VAL A 804 -15.02 -12.95 -9.12
N VAL A 805 -14.86 -11.66 -9.45
CA VAL A 805 -15.16 -10.56 -8.53
C VAL A 805 -16.45 -9.84 -8.94
N VAL A 806 -17.35 -9.67 -7.99
CA VAL A 806 -18.60 -8.92 -8.15
C VAL A 806 -18.75 -7.94 -6.98
N ASP A 807 -18.93 -6.66 -7.29
CA ASP A 807 -19.11 -5.58 -6.32
C ASP A 807 -18.06 -5.55 -5.18
N GLY A 808 -16.82 -5.93 -5.50
CA GLY A 808 -15.69 -5.96 -4.56
C GLY A 808 -15.50 -7.30 -3.82
N THR A 809 -16.50 -8.16 -3.82
CA THR A 809 -16.44 -9.52 -3.25
C THR A 809 -15.94 -10.51 -4.29
N ALA A 810 -14.98 -11.36 -3.91
CA ALA A 810 -14.54 -12.47 -4.75
C ALA A 810 -15.40 -13.70 -4.48
N HIS A 811 -15.81 -14.42 -5.52
CA HIS A 811 -16.52 -15.68 -5.40
C HIS A 811 -15.64 -16.81 -5.93
N LEU A 812 -15.35 -17.79 -5.08
CA LEU A 812 -14.67 -19.02 -5.46
C LEU A 812 -15.67 -20.16 -5.62
N ALA A 813 -15.42 -21.02 -6.61
CA ALA A 813 -16.01 -22.35 -6.68
C ALA A 813 -14.95 -23.38 -7.07
N TRP A 814 -15.04 -24.58 -6.52
CA TRP A 814 -14.06 -25.64 -6.76
C TRP A 814 -14.69 -27.03 -6.68
N ARG A 815 -13.98 -28.01 -7.23
CA ARG A 815 -14.30 -29.42 -7.05
C ARG A 815 -13.80 -29.87 -5.68
N GLY A 816 -14.59 -30.69 -4.97
CA GLY A 816 -14.15 -31.36 -3.75
C GLY A 816 -12.83 -32.16 -3.88
N ALA A 817 -12.25 -32.47 -2.72
CA ALA A 817 -11.04 -33.28 -2.62
C ALA A 817 -11.36 -34.79 -2.51
N GLU A 818 -10.34 -35.65 -2.59
CA GLU A 818 -10.45 -37.08 -2.22
C GLU A 818 -11.52 -37.90 -2.96
N GLY A 819 -11.76 -37.58 -4.24
CA GLY A 819 -12.76 -38.28 -5.04
C GLY A 819 -14.14 -37.62 -5.01
N ASP A 820 -14.38 -36.68 -4.10
CA ASP A 820 -15.57 -35.84 -4.11
C ASP A 820 -15.63 -35.04 -5.42
N SER A 821 -16.73 -35.22 -6.15
CA SER A 821 -17.01 -34.47 -7.38
C SER A 821 -17.93 -33.29 -7.16
N THR A 822 -18.47 -33.10 -5.95
CA THR A 822 -19.36 -32.00 -5.59
C THR A 822 -18.69 -30.66 -5.87
N ILE A 823 -19.47 -29.71 -6.38
CA ILE A 823 -19.01 -28.32 -6.49
C ILE A 823 -19.23 -27.63 -5.14
N TRP A 824 -18.15 -27.11 -4.58
CA TRP A 824 -18.16 -26.27 -3.40
C TRP A 824 -17.98 -24.82 -3.82
N TRP A 825 -18.54 -23.88 -3.06
CA TRP A 825 -18.35 -22.45 -3.31
C TRP A 825 -18.35 -21.64 -2.02
N LYS A 826 -17.73 -20.46 -2.06
CA LYS A 826 -17.86 -19.41 -1.03
C LYS A 826 -17.48 -18.03 -1.59
N PRO A 827 -18.07 -16.94 -1.08
CA PRO A 827 -17.50 -15.62 -1.21
C PRO A 827 -16.27 -15.45 -0.29
N ILE A 828 -15.35 -14.58 -0.69
CA ILE A 828 -14.20 -14.09 0.10
C ILE A 828 -14.08 -12.56 -0.04
#